data_AF-A0A4U0X867-F1
#
_entry.id   AF-A0A4U0X867-F1
#
_cell.length_a   1.000
_cell.length_b   1.000
_cell.length_c   1.000
_cell.angle_alpha   90.00
_cell.angle_beta   90.00
_cell.angle_gamma   90.00
#
_symmetry.space_group_name_H-M   'P 1'
#
loop_
_entity.id
_entity.type
_entity.pdbx_description
1 polymer ?
#
loop_
_entity_poly.entity_id
_entity_poly.type
_entity_poly.pdbx_seq_one_letter_code
_entity_poly.pdbx_strand_id
1 'polypeptide(L)'
;MSQPRRTRQDYTIGVICALATEKAAVEVMLDEEHPCLDKIEGDDNDYTFGSIGFHNIAVACLPDGKTGNNSAATVAKDMLRSFPIKIGLMVGIGGGVWSEEVDVRLGDVVVSQPEGKDGGVVQWDFGKTEQGGVFRRTGSLNGPPRVLLNALQNIKTRHLRARNKLPEHLSKMVMNNPHMAEKFGHQGAEHDLLFRPSYGHKSGETCAECDVHELVERLPARTSSDPVIHYGKIASGNQVVKDSVTRDEVAKREGIICFEMEAAGLMDTFPCLVIRGISDYADSHKNKRWQPYAAATAAAFAKELLGVISKQGVEELEPAKKLKPVKELEPATSNVHWLMPRNVNTFFTGRKDLREELKQKLLPTSVQCPEAMQRRFILIGIGGAGKSEVCLKFAEDNRERFWGVFWIDASSTESAKRGFVRVAEMCDVQDKSVDGARDWLANTKHTWLIILGNCDDPDFDYSRYFPPGNRGSILLTTRVPECAIHETVGPKKIEKLDVSDATTLLLKAAGVDKSMWEAKHDDVKRVIEVLSLHALAIVQAGAYIRNRLCTLNEYPDLFRNQRKRLLKYRPKQAASTYGDVYATFEVSAKVLETSSEPEAAYALDLLNILAFMHNEGVPESVFTEAWEYSQYVSNTIDERSEVWKLSGWHVAQACSPRFMAHGLSDKMDIIPLREARNLLASYSIITLNNDDDISMHPLAHAWAKDRMEDARQRKSWAITGSILALANRDDASWREYSKRLQPHVEHNLAMAYMENGQHERAIELLEEVVKIRKTTLPPEHLYRVRSEKLLAYCLENSSLAPRT
;
A
#
# COMPACT_ATOMS: atom_id res chain seq x y z
N MET A 1 50.93 -31.84 -12.97
CA MET A 1 49.70 -31.13 -13.37
C MET A 1 49.47 -30.05 -12.33
N SER A 2 49.60 -28.78 -12.69
CA SER A 2 49.32 -27.67 -11.78
C SER A 2 47.84 -27.69 -11.39
N GLN A 3 47.53 -27.66 -10.08
CA GLN A 3 46.15 -27.53 -9.62
C GLN A 3 45.50 -26.30 -10.30
N PRO A 4 44.23 -26.40 -10.74
CA PRO A 4 43.54 -25.27 -11.35
C PRO A 4 43.53 -24.10 -10.37
N ARG A 5 43.87 -22.90 -10.85
CA ARG A 5 43.92 -21.69 -10.03
C ARG A 5 42.50 -21.31 -9.59
N ARG A 6 42.15 -21.70 -8.35
CA ARG A 6 40.87 -21.36 -7.72
C ARG A 6 40.79 -19.85 -7.47
N THR A 7 39.59 -19.30 -7.63
CA THR A 7 39.27 -17.89 -7.46
C THR A 7 38.22 -17.71 -6.37
N ARG A 8 37.97 -16.48 -5.95
CA ARG A 8 36.92 -16.18 -4.96
C ARG A 8 35.52 -16.62 -5.42
N GLN A 9 35.28 -16.68 -6.73
CA GLN A 9 33.98 -17.08 -7.28
C GLN A 9 33.66 -18.56 -7.06
N ASP A 10 34.68 -19.37 -6.72
CA ASP A 10 34.51 -20.80 -6.55
C ASP A 10 33.99 -21.17 -5.15
N TYR A 11 34.00 -20.24 -4.18
CA TYR A 11 33.60 -20.45 -2.79
C TYR A 11 32.16 -19.99 -2.56
N THR A 12 31.25 -20.96 -2.48
CA THR A 12 29.79 -20.72 -2.41
C THR A 12 29.17 -21.14 -1.07
N ILE A 13 29.95 -21.70 -0.16
CA ILE A 13 29.52 -22.04 1.20
C ILE A 13 30.40 -21.30 2.20
N GLY A 14 29.76 -20.63 3.17
CA GLY A 14 30.45 -19.94 4.26
C GLY A 14 30.30 -20.68 5.58
N VAL A 15 31.37 -20.85 6.34
CA VAL A 15 31.32 -21.40 7.71
C VAL A 15 31.87 -20.36 8.67
N ILE A 16 31.10 -20.03 9.71
CA ILE A 16 31.47 -19.04 10.72
C ILE A 16 31.56 -19.74 12.08
N CYS A 17 32.69 -19.54 12.74
CA CYS A 17 33.00 -20.04 14.09
C CYS A 17 33.23 -18.84 15.04
N ALA A 18 32.87 -18.98 16.31
CA ALA A 18 33.08 -17.94 17.33
C ALA A 18 34.46 -18.04 18.00
N LEU A 19 35.01 -19.25 18.15
CA LEU A 19 36.27 -19.50 18.87
C LEU A 19 37.31 -20.20 17.99
N ALA A 20 38.59 -19.97 18.29
CA ALA A 20 39.70 -20.64 17.60
C ALA A 20 39.62 -22.18 17.69
N THR A 21 39.14 -22.71 18.82
CA THR A 21 38.91 -24.16 18.99
C THR A 21 37.83 -24.70 18.04
N GLU A 22 36.81 -23.89 17.73
CA GLU A 22 35.76 -24.24 16.79
C GLU A 22 36.27 -24.18 15.34
N LYS A 23 37.01 -23.11 14.98
CA LYS A 23 37.65 -22.99 13.65
C LYS A 23 38.61 -24.17 13.40
N ALA A 24 39.46 -24.53 14.36
CA ALA A 24 40.37 -25.67 14.25
C ALA A 24 39.63 -27.00 14.03
N ALA A 25 38.50 -27.22 14.70
CA ALA A 25 37.66 -28.40 14.49
C ALA A 25 37.04 -28.45 13.09
N VAL A 26 36.65 -27.30 12.53
CA VAL A 26 36.12 -27.22 11.16
C VAL A 26 37.22 -27.44 10.12
N GLU A 27 38.39 -26.83 10.30
CA GLU A 27 39.52 -26.94 9.37
C GLU A 27 39.99 -28.39 9.21
N VAL A 28 40.14 -29.11 10.32
CA VAL A 28 40.53 -30.53 10.29
C VAL A 28 39.46 -31.45 9.66
N MET A 29 38.22 -30.96 9.55
CA MET A 29 37.12 -31.66 8.87
C MET A 29 37.06 -31.36 7.37
N LEU A 30 37.91 -30.51 6.83
CA LEU A 30 38.05 -30.33 5.38
C LEU A 30 38.60 -31.62 4.73
N ASP A 31 38.18 -31.90 3.50
CA ASP A 31 38.75 -32.98 2.68
C ASP A 31 40.05 -32.53 1.99
N GLU A 32 40.12 -31.26 1.58
CA GLU A 32 41.29 -30.59 1.01
C GLU A 32 41.35 -29.15 1.52
N GLU A 33 42.51 -28.70 2.01
CA GLU A 33 42.81 -27.28 2.24
C GLU A 33 43.34 -26.63 0.96
N HIS A 34 42.88 -25.42 0.65
CA HIS A 34 43.28 -24.68 -0.53
C HIS A 34 44.24 -23.53 -0.17
N PRO A 35 45.11 -23.09 -1.10
CA PRO A 35 45.97 -21.93 -0.87
C PRO A 35 45.21 -20.65 -0.55
N CYS A 36 45.80 -19.78 0.27
CA CYS A 36 45.24 -18.47 0.58
C CYS A 36 45.03 -17.61 -0.67
N LEU A 37 43.97 -16.81 -0.66
CA LEU A 37 43.69 -15.79 -1.68
C LEU A 37 44.13 -14.41 -1.18
N ASP A 38 44.39 -13.48 -2.10
CA ASP A 38 44.73 -12.10 -1.75
C ASP A 38 43.65 -11.48 -0.86
N LYS A 39 44.05 -10.60 0.08
CA LYS A 39 43.11 -9.86 0.92
C LYS A 39 42.22 -8.93 0.09
N ILE A 40 41.02 -8.65 0.60
CA ILE A 40 40.09 -7.69 0.02
C ILE A 40 40.19 -6.38 0.80
N GLU A 41 40.27 -5.28 0.08
CA GLU A 41 40.22 -3.96 0.70
C GLU A 41 38.88 -3.77 1.44
N GLY A 42 38.96 -3.46 2.73
CA GLY A 42 37.82 -3.25 3.61
C GLY A 42 37.21 -4.51 4.23
N ASP A 43 37.72 -5.71 3.94
CA ASP A 43 37.40 -6.97 4.64
C ASP A 43 38.56 -7.38 5.55
N ASP A 44 38.34 -7.29 6.86
CA ASP A 44 39.35 -7.59 7.87
C ASP A 44 39.31 -9.06 8.36
N ASN A 45 38.40 -9.88 7.81
CA ASN A 45 38.29 -11.28 8.19
C ASN A 45 39.50 -12.10 7.73
N ASP A 46 39.85 -13.11 8.53
CA ASP A 46 40.83 -14.13 8.19
C ASP A 46 40.13 -15.43 7.76
N TYR A 47 40.28 -15.76 6.48
CA TYR A 47 39.63 -16.91 5.86
C TYR A 47 40.57 -18.09 5.66
N THR A 48 40.09 -19.27 6.03
CA THR A 48 40.65 -20.55 5.59
C THR A 48 39.80 -21.10 4.47
N PHE A 49 40.43 -21.60 3.42
CA PHE A 49 39.75 -22.11 2.24
C PHE A 49 39.93 -23.62 2.13
N GLY A 50 38.88 -24.33 1.74
CA GLY A 50 38.97 -25.76 1.49
C GLY A 50 37.75 -26.34 0.80
N SER A 51 37.63 -27.66 0.84
CA SER A 51 36.46 -28.38 0.33
C SER A 51 35.95 -29.44 1.28
N ILE A 52 34.64 -29.68 1.25
CA ILE A 52 33.99 -30.87 1.83
C ILE A 52 33.07 -31.46 0.77
N GLY A 53 33.31 -32.72 0.41
CA GLY A 53 32.62 -33.39 -0.69
C GLY A 53 32.82 -32.63 -2.00
N PHE A 54 31.70 -32.14 -2.57
CA PHE A 54 31.72 -31.42 -3.85
C PHE A 54 31.71 -29.88 -3.70
N HIS A 55 31.80 -29.37 -2.47
CA HIS A 55 31.60 -27.96 -2.17
C HIS A 55 32.90 -27.30 -1.72
N ASN A 56 33.20 -26.13 -2.28
CA ASN A 56 34.29 -25.28 -1.77
C ASN A 56 33.73 -24.33 -0.71
N ILE A 57 34.48 -24.19 0.39
CA ILE A 57 34.03 -23.53 1.61
C ILE A 57 35.04 -22.46 2.02
N ALA A 58 34.54 -21.30 2.42
CA ALA A 58 35.31 -20.26 3.11
C ALA A 58 34.96 -20.29 4.61
N VAL A 59 35.97 -20.52 5.46
CA VAL A 59 35.83 -20.61 6.92
C VAL A 59 36.39 -19.35 7.55
N ALA A 60 35.58 -18.67 8.37
CA ALA A 60 36.02 -17.51 9.16
C ALA A 60 35.78 -17.74 10.65
N CYS A 61 36.59 -17.08 11.47
CA CYS A 61 36.40 -17.01 12.92
C CYS A 61 36.13 -15.56 13.34
N LEU A 62 35.31 -15.38 14.37
CA LEU A 62 35.17 -14.08 15.03
C LEU A 62 36.53 -13.60 15.58
N PRO A 63 36.79 -12.29 15.62
CA PRO A 63 38.02 -11.75 16.19
C PRO A 63 38.19 -12.16 17.66
N ASP A 64 39.43 -12.44 18.05
CA ASP A 64 39.73 -12.90 19.41
C ASP A 64 39.23 -11.91 20.48
N GLY A 65 38.62 -12.45 21.52
CA GLY A 65 37.96 -11.67 22.58
C GLY A 65 36.66 -10.94 22.19
N LYS A 66 36.19 -11.06 20.93
CA LYS A 66 34.93 -10.44 20.46
C LYS A 66 33.91 -11.50 20.05
N THR A 67 33.13 -11.99 21.01
CA THR A 67 31.98 -12.88 20.75
C THR A 67 30.66 -12.09 20.68
N GLY A 68 29.56 -12.78 20.39
CA GLY A 68 28.22 -12.20 20.35
C GLY A 68 27.75 -11.73 18.97
N ASN A 69 26.46 -11.38 18.92
CA ASN A 69 25.71 -11.07 17.69
C ASN A 69 26.38 -10.04 16.76
N ASN A 70 26.90 -8.93 17.30
CA ASN A 70 27.48 -7.85 16.48
C ASN A 70 28.77 -8.28 15.76
N SER A 71 29.57 -9.11 16.45
CA SER A 71 30.83 -9.63 15.92
C SER A 71 30.54 -10.62 14.80
N ALA A 72 29.60 -11.55 15.04
CA ALA A 72 29.14 -12.50 14.04
C ALA A 72 28.55 -11.81 12.79
N ALA A 73 27.70 -10.80 12.97
CA ALA A 73 27.10 -10.05 11.87
C ALA A 73 28.15 -9.33 11.00
N THR A 74 29.19 -8.76 11.61
CA THR A 74 30.30 -8.11 10.89
C THR A 74 31.05 -9.14 10.03
N VAL A 75 31.46 -10.27 10.63
CA VAL A 75 32.17 -11.34 9.91
C VAL A 75 31.34 -11.85 8.73
N ALA A 76 30.05 -12.12 8.96
CA ALA A 76 29.16 -12.58 7.92
C ALA A 76 28.98 -11.58 6.78
N LYS A 77 28.75 -10.30 7.11
CA LYS A 77 28.59 -9.22 6.12
C LYS A 77 29.81 -9.10 5.21
N ASP A 78 31.00 -9.12 5.80
CA ASP A 78 32.23 -9.03 5.04
C ASP A 78 32.47 -10.28 4.18
N MET A 79 32.15 -11.47 4.69
CA MET A 79 32.17 -12.71 3.91
C MET A 79 31.21 -12.67 2.72
N LEU A 80 29.97 -12.21 2.93
CA LEU A 80 28.98 -12.04 1.87
C LEU A 80 29.41 -11.01 0.82
N ARG A 81 30.14 -9.97 1.24
CA ARG A 81 30.70 -8.98 0.31
C ARG A 81 31.85 -9.59 -0.52
N SER A 82 32.64 -10.46 0.07
CA SER A 82 33.87 -10.99 -0.49
C SER A 82 33.70 -12.21 -1.39
N PHE A 83 32.67 -13.04 -1.13
CA PHE A 83 32.43 -14.30 -1.82
C PHE A 83 30.97 -14.42 -2.27
N PRO A 84 30.69 -15.19 -3.34
CA PRO A 84 29.33 -15.49 -3.76
C PRO A 84 28.71 -16.61 -2.89
N ILE A 85 28.77 -16.47 -1.56
CA ILE A 85 28.18 -17.43 -0.62
C ILE A 85 26.71 -17.61 -0.95
N LYS A 86 26.20 -18.84 -0.97
CA LYS A 86 24.80 -19.19 -1.26
C LYS A 86 24.09 -19.78 -0.05
N ILE A 87 24.83 -20.55 0.75
CA ILE A 87 24.39 -21.10 2.03
C ILE A 87 25.52 -20.94 3.06
N GLY A 88 25.14 -20.79 4.32
CA GLY A 88 26.06 -20.66 5.43
C GLY A 88 25.89 -21.76 6.49
N LEU A 89 26.88 -21.94 7.34
CA LEU A 89 26.77 -22.68 8.60
C LEU A 89 27.37 -21.85 9.73
N MET A 90 26.68 -21.81 10.87
CA MET A 90 27.28 -21.38 12.13
C MET A 90 27.61 -22.63 12.94
N VAL A 91 28.89 -22.92 13.07
CA VAL A 91 29.39 -24.14 13.72
C VAL A 91 30.14 -23.74 14.97
N GLY A 92 29.77 -24.33 16.10
CA GLY A 92 30.47 -24.06 17.34
C GLY A 92 29.92 -24.84 18.52
N ILE A 93 30.13 -24.32 19.72
CA ILE A 93 29.67 -24.92 20.97
C ILE A 93 28.45 -24.20 21.54
N GLY A 94 27.67 -24.90 22.36
CA GLY A 94 26.53 -24.37 23.08
C GLY A 94 26.31 -25.05 24.42
N GLY A 95 25.39 -24.52 25.21
CA GLY A 95 24.90 -25.10 26.46
C GLY A 95 23.63 -25.91 26.22
N GLY A 96 23.60 -27.17 26.61
CA GLY A 96 22.45 -28.06 26.43
C GLY A 96 21.37 -27.85 27.50
N VAL A 97 20.12 -28.11 27.13
CA VAL A 97 19.00 -28.15 28.07
C VAL A 97 18.44 -29.57 28.07
N TRP A 98 18.43 -30.18 29.26
CA TRP A 98 17.90 -31.52 29.46
C TRP A 98 16.42 -31.48 29.87
N SER A 99 15.62 -32.41 29.35
CA SER A 99 14.28 -32.73 29.85
C SER A 99 14.04 -34.24 29.82
N GLU A 100 12.92 -34.70 30.40
CA GLU A 100 12.53 -36.11 30.34
C GLU A 100 12.24 -36.58 28.90
N GLU A 101 11.79 -35.68 28.03
CA GLU A 101 11.51 -35.95 26.62
C GLU A 101 12.75 -35.83 25.72
N VAL A 102 13.70 -34.96 26.08
CA VAL A 102 14.90 -34.68 25.29
C VAL A 102 16.15 -34.76 26.16
N ASP A 103 16.81 -35.92 26.12
CA ASP A 103 18.05 -36.20 26.86
C ASP A 103 19.30 -35.65 26.14
N VAL A 104 19.46 -34.33 26.12
CA VAL A 104 20.68 -33.65 25.61
C VAL A 104 21.84 -33.87 26.59
N ARG A 105 23.01 -34.30 26.09
CA ARG A 105 24.21 -34.58 26.90
C ARG A 105 25.46 -33.87 26.41
N LEU A 106 26.48 -33.75 27.26
CA LEU A 106 27.78 -33.19 26.85
C LEU A 106 28.41 -34.05 25.74
N GLY A 107 28.90 -33.38 24.69
CA GLY A 107 29.41 -34.02 23.48
C GLY A 107 28.34 -34.36 22.43
N ASP A 108 27.06 -34.19 22.71
CA ASP A 108 26.02 -34.26 21.68
C ASP A 108 26.04 -33.04 20.75
N VAL A 109 25.26 -33.12 19.68
CA VAL A 109 25.05 -32.02 18.74
C VAL A 109 23.59 -31.60 18.76
N VAL A 110 23.33 -30.31 18.94
CA VAL A 110 22.02 -29.69 18.71
C VAL A 110 22.06 -28.91 17.40
N VAL A 111 21.06 -29.14 16.56
CA VAL A 111 20.90 -28.52 15.24
C VAL A 111 19.61 -27.73 15.23
N SER A 112 19.71 -26.45 14.86
CA SER A 112 18.54 -25.56 14.76
C SER A 112 17.50 -26.12 13.79
N GLN A 113 16.24 -26.22 14.24
CA GLN A 113 15.13 -26.66 13.40
C GLN A 113 13.92 -25.73 13.56
N PRO A 114 13.32 -25.22 12.47
CA PRO A 114 12.09 -24.44 12.54
C PRO A 114 10.95 -25.20 13.22
N GLU A 115 10.21 -24.51 14.09
CA GLU A 115 9.05 -25.04 14.80
C GLU A 115 8.02 -23.93 15.07
N GLY A 116 6.77 -24.17 14.67
CA GLY A 116 5.69 -23.20 14.83
C GLY A 116 6.00 -21.88 14.11
N LYS A 117 6.11 -20.78 14.87
CA LYS A 117 6.40 -19.44 14.36
C LYS A 117 7.89 -19.10 14.31
N ASP A 118 8.77 -19.96 14.84
CA ASP A 118 10.18 -19.68 15.03
C ASP A 118 11.03 -20.38 13.98
N GLY A 119 12.02 -19.66 13.42
CA GLY A 119 12.95 -20.16 12.38
C GLY A 119 13.97 -21.21 12.87
N GLY A 120 13.86 -21.67 14.12
CA GLY A 120 14.78 -22.63 14.74
C GLY A 120 15.84 -21.99 15.63
N VAL A 121 15.99 -20.67 15.56
CA VAL A 121 16.74 -19.86 16.54
C VAL A 121 15.81 -18.84 17.16
N VAL A 122 15.89 -18.66 18.47
CA VAL A 122 15.07 -17.72 19.24
C VAL A 122 16.00 -16.72 19.92
N GLN A 123 15.87 -15.43 19.60
CA GLN A 123 16.55 -14.40 20.38
C GLN A 123 15.82 -14.18 21.70
N TRP A 124 16.24 -14.89 22.75
CA TRP A 124 15.47 -15.06 23.98
C TRP A 124 15.48 -13.83 24.90
N ASP A 125 16.48 -12.95 24.73
CA ASP A 125 16.70 -11.73 25.52
C ASP A 125 16.26 -10.45 24.81
N PHE A 126 15.65 -10.55 23.61
CA PHE A 126 15.16 -9.41 22.83
C PHE A 126 13.63 -9.29 22.84
N GLY A 127 13.13 -8.22 23.46
CA GLY A 127 11.70 -8.06 23.69
C GLY A 127 11.38 -6.83 24.54
N LYS A 128 10.13 -6.75 25.01
CA LYS A 128 9.64 -5.69 25.89
C LYS A 128 9.43 -6.23 27.29
N THR A 129 9.83 -5.46 28.29
CA THR A 129 9.42 -5.71 29.68
C THR A 129 8.12 -4.96 29.93
N GLU A 130 7.05 -5.68 30.25
CA GLU A 130 5.74 -5.15 30.60
C GLU A 130 5.64 -4.84 32.11
N GLN A 131 4.56 -4.18 32.55
CA GLN A 131 4.33 -3.90 33.98
C GLN A 131 4.40 -5.19 34.81
N GLY A 132 5.07 -5.11 35.97
CA GLY A 132 5.34 -6.27 36.82
C GLY A 132 6.58 -7.08 36.42
N GLY A 133 7.40 -6.59 35.47
CA GLY A 133 8.67 -7.23 35.09
C GLY A 133 8.51 -8.40 34.11
N VAL A 134 7.31 -8.59 33.55
CA VAL A 134 7.03 -9.69 32.61
C VAL A 134 7.69 -9.40 31.27
N PHE A 135 8.68 -10.21 30.89
CA PHE A 135 9.35 -10.09 29.61
C PHE A 135 8.55 -10.78 28.49
N ARG A 136 8.25 -10.04 27.42
CA ARG A 136 7.58 -10.53 26.22
C ARG A 136 8.46 -10.32 24.99
N ARG A 137 8.83 -11.40 24.31
CA ARG A 137 9.50 -11.38 23.01
C ARG A 137 8.62 -10.72 21.94
N THR A 138 9.19 -9.83 21.14
CA THR A 138 8.46 -9.03 20.13
C THR A 138 8.77 -9.38 18.67
N GLY A 139 9.46 -10.49 18.40
CA GLY A 139 9.80 -10.89 17.04
C GLY A 139 10.27 -12.33 16.91
N SER A 140 10.52 -12.75 15.66
CA SER A 140 11.06 -14.05 15.27
C SER A 140 12.20 -13.85 14.28
N LEU A 141 13.25 -14.66 14.39
CA LEU A 141 14.35 -14.70 13.43
C LEU A 141 13.99 -15.56 12.22
N ASN A 142 14.60 -15.27 11.07
CA ASN A 142 14.49 -16.10 9.88
C ASN A 142 14.97 -17.55 10.12
N GLY A 143 14.54 -18.46 9.25
CA GLY A 143 14.95 -19.87 9.28
C GLY A 143 15.98 -20.24 8.20
N PRO A 144 16.61 -21.42 8.31
CA PRO A 144 17.57 -21.91 7.33
C PRO A 144 16.98 -22.04 5.92
N PRO A 145 17.77 -21.86 4.86
CA PRO A 145 17.34 -22.11 3.48
C PRO A 145 16.77 -23.51 3.27
N ARG A 146 15.84 -23.63 2.32
CA ARG A 146 15.17 -24.91 1.99
C ARG A 146 16.15 -26.02 1.63
N VAL A 147 17.29 -25.71 1.00
CA VAL A 147 18.35 -26.69 0.71
C VAL A 147 18.91 -27.33 1.98
N LEU A 148 19.16 -26.54 3.03
CA LEU A 148 19.62 -27.05 4.32
C LEU A 148 18.52 -27.86 5.01
N LEU A 149 17.26 -27.40 5.00
CA LEU A 149 16.14 -28.14 5.60
C LEU A 149 15.89 -29.49 4.90
N ASN A 150 15.97 -29.54 3.57
CA ASN A 150 15.88 -30.79 2.82
C ASN A 150 17.03 -31.74 3.14
N ALA A 151 18.24 -31.21 3.32
CA ALA A 151 19.40 -31.99 3.74
C ALA A 151 19.22 -32.58 5.15
N LEU A 152 18.66 -31.81 6.09
CA LEU A 152 18.30 -32.30 7.41
C LEU A 152 17.29 -33.44 7.34
N GLN A 153 16.24 -33.30 6.53
CA GLN A 153 15.25 -34.36 6.34
C GLN A 153 15.89 -35.64 5.75
N ASN A 154 16.82 -35.48 4.80
CA ASN A 154 17.57 -36.60 4.23
C ASN A 154 18.45 -37.30 5.28
N ILE A 155 19.18 -36.54 6.09
CA ILE A 155 20.00 -37.08 7.19
C ILE A 155 19.15 -37.83 8.19
N LYS A 156 18.05 -37.23 8.68
CA LYS A 156 17.11 -37.91 9.58
C LYS A 156 16.64 -39.25 8.98
N THR A 157 16.28 -39.25 7.70
CA THR A 157 15.85 -40.46 6.98
C THR A 157 16.97 -41.49 6.82
N ARG A 158 18.24 -41.09 6.71
CA ARG A 158 19.39 -42.00 6.73
C ARG A 158 19.62 -42.57 8.12
N HIS A 159 19.51 -41.74 9.16
CA HIS A 159 19.72 -42.16 10.55
C HIS A 159 18.62 -43.10 11.07
N LEU A 160 17.42 -43.08 10.48
CA LEU A 160 16.41 -44.11 10.71
C LEU A 160 16.79 -45.49 10.14
N ARG A 161 17.73 -45.54 9.19
CA ARG A 161 18.13 -46.78 8.47
C ARG A 161 19.52 -47.27 8.84
N ALA A 162 20.39 -46.38 9.29
CA ALA A 162 21.80 -46.65 9.60
C ALA A 162 22.28 -45.72 10.73
N ARG A 163 23.41 -46.04 11.37
CA ARG A 163 24.02 -45.14 12.36
C ARG A 163 24.49 -43.84 11.72
N ASN A 164 24.56 -42.78 12.53
CA ASN A 164 25.15 -41.50 12.10
C ASN A 164 26.68 -41.65 11.90
N LYS A 165 27.28 -40.74 11.12
CA LYS A 165 28.70 -40.85 10.74
C LYS A 165 29.63 -40.04 11.63
N LEU A 166 29.12 -39.40 12.69
CA LEU A 166 29.94 -38.60 13.60
C LEU A 166 31.09 -39.43 14.20
N PRO A 167 30.87 -40.66 14.74
CA PRO A 167 31.96 -41.48 15.26
C PRO A 167 33.05 -41.78 14.22
N GLU A 168 32.66 -42.01 12.96
CA GLU A 168 33.62 -42.26 11.87
C GLU A 168 34.45 -41.01 11.54
N HIS A 169 33.80 -39.84 11.46
CA HIS A 169 34.46 -38.56 11.22
C HIS A 169 35.41 -38.17 12.36
N LEU A 170 34.96 -38.32 13.61
CA LEU A 170 35.77 -38.05 14.80
C LEU A 170 36.97 -38.98 14.91
N SER A 171 36.77 -40.28 14.65
CA SER A 171 37.86 -41.26 14.66
C SER A 171 38.90 -40.93 13.59
N LYS A 172 38.48 -40.56 12.37
CA LYS A 172 39.37 -40.14 11.29
C LYS A 172 40.15 -38.87 11.64
N MET A 173 39.49 -37.89 12.25
CA MET A 173 40.13 -36.66 12.70
C MET A 173 41.29 -36.97 13.66
N VAL A 174 41.03 -37.78 14.69
CA VAL A 174 42.03 -38.16 15.70
C VAL A 174 43.14 -39.02 15.10
N MET A 175 42.81 -39.97 14.22
CA MET A 175 43.81 -40.80 13.55
C MET A 175 44.76 -39.99 12.66
N ASN A 176 44.22 -39.02 11.91
CA ASN A 176 45.02 -38.18 11.02
C ASN A 176 45.78 -37.07 11.76
N ASN A 177 45.30 -36.67 12.94
CA ASN A 177 45.88 -35.61 13.76
C ASN A 177 46.03 -36.07 15.21
N PRO A 178 46.99 -36.96 15.52
CA PRO A 178 47.11 -37.58 16.85
C PRO A 178 47.28 -36.57 17.99
N HIS A 179 47.89 -35.41 17.74
CA HIS A 179 48.05 -34.34 18.73
C HIS A 179 46.70 -33.72 19.16
N MET A 180 45.65 -33.78 18.32
CA MET A 180 44.32 -33.29 18.67
C MET A 180 43.58 -34.27 19.59
N ALA A 181 44.00 -35.54 19.67
CA ALA A 181 43.34 -36.59 20.47
C ALA A 181 43.18 -36.19 21.94
N GLU A 182 44.19 -35.52 22.50
CA GLU A 182 44.24 -35.14 23.91
C GLU A 182 43.10 -34.16 24.28
N LYS A 183 42.82 -33.18 23.41
CA LYS A 183 41.82 -32.14 23.68
C LYS A 183 40.47 -32.41 23.02
N PHE A 184 40.49 -32.91 21.78
CA PHE A 184 39.30 -33.14 20.96
C PHE A 184 38.81 -34.59 21.00
N GLY A 185 39.37 -35.45 21.88
CA GLY A 185 38.84 -36.77 22.18
C GLY A 185 37.64 -36.72 23.13
N HIS A 186 36.85 -37.80 23.17
CA HIS A 186 35.72 -37.92 24.09
C HIS A 186 36.21 -37.85 25.54
N GLN A 187 35.56 -37.02 26.37
CA GLN A 187 36.07 -36.65 27.70
C GLN A 187 35.69 -37.62 28.83
N GLY A 188 35.08 -38.76 28.50
CA GLY A 188 34.61 -39.77 29.46
C GLY A 188 33.15 -39.56 29.87
N ALA A 189 32.36 -40.64 29.94
CA ALA A 189 30.93 -40.55 30.29
C ALA A 189 30.72 -40.17 31.77
N GLU A 190 31.68 -40.49 32.61
CA GLU A 190 31.78 -40.11 34.03
C GLU A 190 31.97 -38.60 34.24
N HIS A 191 32.34 -37.87 33.19
CA HIS A 191 32.53 -36.42 33.21
C HIS A 191 31.35 -35.65 32.61
N ASP A 192 30.29 -36.35 32.21
CA ASP A 192 29.00 -35.78 31.82
C ASP A 192 28.09 -35.62 33.05
N LEU A 193 28.31 -34.53 33.79
CA LEU A 193 27.68 -34.26 35.07
C LEU A 193 26.58 -33.20 34.93
N LEU A 194 25.32 -33.61 35.10
CA LEU A 194 24.16 -32.72 35.18
C LEU A 194 23.65 -32.69 36.63
N PHE A 195 23.69 -31.52 37.26
CA PHE A 195 23.20 -31.31 38.62
C PHE A 195 21.75 -30.84 38.62
N ARG A 196 21.05 -31.07 39.74
CA ARG A 196 19.69 -30.56 39.96
C ARG A 196 19.66 -29.03 39.87
N PRO A 197 18.58 -28.43 39.33
CA PRO A 197 18.53 -26.98 39.16
C PRO A 197 18.70 -26.16 40.45
N SER A 198 18.34 -26.71 41.61
CA SER A 198 18.48 -26.05 42.91
C SER A 198 19.90 -26.09 43.51
N TYR A 199 20.81 -26.88 42.93
CA TYR A 199 22.18 -27.02 43.42
C TYR A 199 23.11 -26.07 42.67
N GLY A 200 23.76 -25.17 43.41
CA GLY A 200 24.74 -24.23 42.87
C GLY A 200 26.16 -24.75 42.99
N HIS A 201 26.99 -24.45 41.98
CA HIS A 201 28.41 -24.76 41.99
C HIS A 201 29.11 -24.16 43.21
N LYS A 202 29.99 -24.94 43.86
CA LYS A 202 30.64 -24.56 45.13
C LYS A 202 31.81 -23.61 44.92
N SER A 203 32.87 -24.09 44.27
CA SER A 203 34.13 -23.38 44.10
C SER A 203 35.01 -24.05 43.02
N GLY A 204 35.99 -23.28 42.51
CA GLY A 204 36.95 -23.75 41.52
C GLY A 204 36.42 -23.80 40.08
N GLU A 205 37.27 -24.21 39.15
CA GLU A 205 36.95 -24.27 37.71
C GLU A 205 36.30 -25.61 37.27
N THR A 206 36.17 -26.58 38.19
CA THR A 206 35.66 -27.93 37.92
C THR A 206 34.70 -28.37 39.02
N CYS A 207 33.84 -29.35 38.74
CA CYS A 207 32.87 -29.88 39.71
C CYS A 207 33.46 -30.91 40.70
N ALA A 208 34.78 -30.93 40.91
CA ALA A 208 35.42 -31.90 41.80
C ALA A 208 34.98 -31.77 43.27
N GLU A 209 34.60 -30.56 43.69
CA GLU A 209 34.10 -30.25 45.05
C GLU A 209 32.56 -30.26 45.14
N CYS A 210 31.86 -30.63 44.06
CA CYS A 210 30.41 -30.69 44.05
C CYS A 210 29.88 -32.02 44.58
N ASP A 211 28.73 -31.97 45.26
CA ASP A 211 28.09 -33.16 45.82
C ASP A 211 27.49 -34.04 44.72
N VAL A 212 28.03 -35.25 44.56
CA VAL A 212 27.58 -36.23 43.59
C VAL A 212 26.14 -36.71 43.82
N HIS A 213 25.59 -36.54 45.04
CA HIS A 213 24.20 -36.87 45.34
C HIS A 213 23.20 -35.88 44.74
N GLU A 214 23.65 -34.72 44.30
CA GLU A 214 22.84 -33.70 43.64
C GLU A 214 22.81 -33.88 42.11
N LEU A 215 23.44 -34.94 41.59
CA LEU A 215 23.37 -35.31 40.18
C LEU A 215 21.96 -35.79 39.80
N VAL A 216 21.51 -35.40 38.62
CA VAL A 216 20.26 -35.87 38.03
C VAL A 216 20.47 -37.30 37.51
N GLU A 217 19.66 -38.23 38.03
CA GLU A 217 19.64 -39.60 37.56
C GLU A 217 18.92 -39.68 36.19
N ARG A 218 19.67 -40.03 35.14
CA ARG A 218 19.17 -40.10 33.76
C ARG A 218 19.05 -41.56 33.31
N LEU A 219 17.88 -42.17 33.54
CA LEU A 219 17.58 -43.56 33.18
C LEU A 219 16.71 -43.67 31.91
N PRO A 220 16.95 -44.68 31.04
CA PRO A 220 18.05 -45.66 31.12
C PRO A 220 19.40 -45.03 30.73
N ALA A 221 20.50 -45.64 31.21
CA ALA A 221 21.83 -45.25 30.78
C ALA A 221 21.99 -45.44 29.25
N ARG A 222 22.71 -44.53 28.60
CA ARG A 222 23.02 -44.67 27.17
C ARG A 222 23.85 -45.92 26.94
N THR A 223 23.50 -46.66 25.89
CA THR A 223 24.20 -47.89 25.49
C THR A 223 25.49 -47.65 24.70
N SER A 224 25.76 -46.39 24.33
CA SER A 224 26.95 -45.97 23.57
C SER A 224 27.40 -44.58 24.02
N SER A 225 28.70 -44.30 23.89
CA SER A 225 29.29 -42.96 24.02
C SER A 225 29.28 -42.17 22.70
N ASP A 226 28.64 -42.70 21.65
CA ASP A 226 28.50 -41.99 20.38
C ASP A 226 27.66 -40.71 20.56
N PRO A 227 28.07 -39.58 19.96
CA PRO A 227 27.28 -38.35 19.96
C PRO A 227 25.88 -38.56 19.36
N VAL A 228 24.87 -38.03 20.05
CA VAL A 228 23.48 -38.00 19.56
C VAL A 228 23.21 -36.64 18.92
N ILE A 229 22.45 -36.65 17.83
CA ILE A 229 22.05 -35.43 17.13
C ILE A 229 20.60 -35.11 17.51
N HIS A 230 20.42 -33.96 18.12
CA HIS A 230 19.12 -33.41 18.51
C HIS A 230 18.73 -32.29 17.56
N TYR A 231 17.43 -32.18 17.27
CA TYR A 231 16.91 -31.16 16.37
C TYR A 231 15.82 -30.37 17.09
N GLY A 232 15.99 -29.05 17.21
CA GLY A 232 15.05 -28.23 17.94
C GLY A 232 15.44 -26.75 17.95
N LYS A 233 14.74 -25.96 18.76
CA LYS A 233 15.00 -24.52 18.87
C LYS A 233 16.24 -24.26 19.72
N ILE A 234 17.08 -23.36 19.23
CA ILE A 234 18.28 -22.87 19.92
C ILE A 234 18.03 -21.43 20.38
N ALA A 235 18.23 -21.15 21.66
CA ALA A 235 18.22 -19.79 22.20
C ALA A 235 19.54 -19.09 21.91
N SER A 236 19.44 -17.91 21.32
CA SER A 236 20.55 -16.99 21.05
C SER A 236 20.39 -15.71 21.85
N GLY A 237 21.44 -15.18 22.46
CA GLY A 237 21.35 -13.92 23.19
C GLY A 237 22.71 -13.29 23.45
N ASN A 238 22.70 -12.03 23.87
CA ASN A 238 23.90 -11.29 24.24
C ASN A 238 24.34 -11.58 25.69
N GLN A 239 23.57 -12.37 26.44
CA GLN A 239 23.88 -12.75 27.83
C GLN A 239 24.33 -14.21 27.92
N VAL A 240 25.41 -14.45 28.66
CA VAL A 240 25.85 -15.82 29.02
C VAL A 240 24.92 -16.34 30.11
N VAL A 241 24.22 -17.45 29.87
CA VAL A 241 23.43 -18.12 30.90
C VAL A 241 24.34 -19.03 31.73
N LYS A 242 24.41 -18.76 33.04
CA LYS A 242 25.13 -19.55 34.05
C LYS A 242 24.25 -19.85 35.27
N ASP A 243 22.95 -19.89 35.06
CA ASP A 243 21.95 -20.04 36.11
C ASP A 243 20.90 -21.05 35.63
N SER A 244 20.79 -22.16 36.36
CA SER A 244 19.89 -23.27 36.04
C SER A 244 18.42 -22.86 36.09
N VAL A 245 18.06 -21.96 37.02
CA VAL A 245 16.68 -21.45 37.12
C VAL A 245 16.31 -20.65 35.88
N THR A 246 17.13 -19.66 35.53
CA THR A 246 16.95 -18.84 34.31
C THR A 246 16.92 -19.72 33.06
N ARG A 247 17.82 -20.70 32.96
CA ARG A 247 17.85 -21.68 31.87
C ARG A 247 16.51 -22.41 31.75
N ASP A 248 16.00 -22.97 32.84
CA ASP A 248 14.77 -23.77 32.84
C ASP A 248 13.53 -22.92 32.57
N GLU A 249 13.50 -21.68 33.08
CA GLU A 249 12.43 -20.71 32.79
C GLU A 249 12.36 -20.36 31.31
N VAL A 250 13.50 -20.03 30.69
CA VAL A 250 13.57 -19.70 29.26
C VAL A 250 13.30 -20.95 28.42
N ALA A 251 13.79 -22.12 28.83
CA ALA A 251 13.50 -23.38 28.17
C ALA A 251 12.01 -23.70 28.13
N LYS A 252 11.33 -23.57 29.28
CA LYS A 252 9.89 -23.79 29.37
C LYS A 252 9.09 -22.74 28.58
N ARG A 253 9.53 -21.47 28.61
CA ARG A 253 8.85 -20.36 27.93
C ARG A 253 8.95 -20.45 26.41
N GLU A 254 10.15 -20.72 25.89
CA GLU A 254 10.44 -20.66 24.46
C GLU A 254 10.52 -22.05 23.80
N GLY A 255 10.51 -23.14 24.58
CA GLY A 255 10.63 -24.52 24.08
C GLY A 255 11.99 -24.81 23.45
N ILE A 256 13.06 -24.25 23.99
CA ILE A 256 14.43 -24.42 23.46
C ILE A 256 15.12 -25.64 24.09
N ILE A 257 16.13 -26.17 23.40
CA ILE A 257 16.95 -27.29 23.89
C ILE A 257 18.46 -26.96 23.97
N CYS A 258 18.85 -25.74 23.58
CA CYS A 258 20.24 -25.30 23.58
C CYS A 258 20.33 -23.78 23.71
N PHE A 259 21.39 -23.28 24.35
CA PHE A 259 21.81 -21.89 24.40
C PHE A 259 23.12 -21.65 23.65
N GLU A 260 23.20 -20.53 22.93
CA GLU A 260 24.42 -19.98 22.32
C GLU A 260 24.31 -18.44 22.22
N MET A 261 25.32 -17.75 21.66
CA MET A 261 25.41 -16.29 21.78
C MET A 261 25.57 -15.50 20.47
N GLU A 262 25.66 -16.15 19.31
CA GLU A 262 26.03 -15.48 18.08
C GLU A 262 24.97 -15.54 16.98
N ALA A 263 24.16 -16.61 16.95
CA ALA A 263 23.32 -16.90 15.80
C ALA A 263 22.27 -15.84 15.52
N ALA A 264 21.74 -15.15 16.53
CA ALA A 264 20.76 -14.07 16.32
C ALA A 264 21.30 -12.94 15.44
N GLY A 265 22.61 -12.68 15.47
CA GLY A 265 23.26 -11.73 14.56
C GLY A 265 23.34 -12.19 13.09
N LEU A 266 23.15 -13.49 12.83
CA LEU A 266 23.31 -14.09 11.51
C LEU A 266 21.98 -14.40 10.82
N MET A 267 21.01 -14.94 11.54
CA MET A 267 19.85 -15.62 10.94
C MET A 267 19.07 -14.77 9.93
N ASP A 268 19.00 -13.45 10.14
CA ASP A 268 18.25 -12.56 9.25
C ASP A 268 18.95 -12.22 7.93
N THR A 269 20.29 -12.27 7.88
CA THR A 269 21.10 -11.78 6.74
C THR A 269 21.99 -12.85 6.11
N PHE A 270 22.49 -13.80 6.90
CA PHE A 270 23.34 -14.88 6.48
C PHE A 270 22.51 -16.16 6.38
N PRO A 271 22.29 -16.74 5.18
CA PRO A 271 21.39 -17.86 4.98
C PRO A 271 21.96 -19.17 5.55
N CYS A 272 21.92 -19.33 6.87
CA CYS A 272 22.64 -20.39 7.56
C CYS A 272 21.79 -21.34 8.39
N LEU A 273 22.39 -22.49 8.68
CA LEU A 273 21.96 -23.42 9.72
C LEU A 273 22.92 -23.32 10.90
N VAL A 274 22.38 -23.32 12.12
CA VAL A 274 23.16 -23.31 13.37
C VAL A 274 23.34 -24.73 13.89
N ILE A 275 24.59 -25.09 14.18
CA ILE A 275 25.03 -26.40 14.65
C ILE A 275 25.88 -26.18 15.90
N ARG A 276 25.41 -26.67 17.05
CA ARG A 276 26.07 -26.51 18.34
C ARG A 276 26.41 -27.85 18.97
N GLY A 277 27.70 -28.10 19.17
CA GLY A 277 28.16 -29.18 20.04
C GLY A 277 27.96 -28.78 21.49
N ILE A 278 27.51 -29.70 22.33
CA ILE A 278 27.12 -29.39 23.70
C ILE A 278 28.33 -29.48 24.61
N SER A 279 28.72 -28.34 25.18
CA SER A 279 29.93 -28.20 26.01
C SER A 279 29.65 -27.93 27.49
N ASP A 280 28.43 -27.50 27.82
CA ASP A 280 27.96 -27.26 29.18
C ASP A 280 26.43 -27.38 29.23
N TYR A 281 25.82 -27.16 30.41
CA TYR A 281 24.38 -27.20 30.61
C TYR A 281 23.76 -25.82 30.88
N ALA A 282 24.40 -24.73 30.43
CA ALA A 282 23.95 -23.36 30.64
C ALA A 282 23.64 -23.02 32.13
N ASP A 283 24.43 -23.56 33.05
CA ASP A 283 24.25 -23.44 34.48
C ASP A 283 25.55 -22.99 35.18
N SER A 284 25.53 -23.00 36.52
CA SER A 284 26.67 -22.57 37.33
C SER A 284 27.87 -23.54 37.29
N HIS A 285 27.70 -24.76 36.77
CA HIS A 285 28.72 -25.81 36.69
C HIS A 285 29.52 -25.80 35.37
N LYS A 286 29.20 -24.86 34.47
CA LYS A 286 29.88 -24.64 33.19
C LYS A 286 31.40 -24.56 33.36
N ASN A 287 32.13 -25.40 32.60
CA ASN A 287 33.59 -25.43 32.55
C ASN A 287 34.10 -25.66 31.12
N LYS A 288 35.43 -25.62 30.92
CA LYS A 288 36.04 -25.66 29.58
C LYS A 288 36.38 -27.07 29.06
N ARG A 289 36.22 -28.12 29.87
CA ARG A 289 36.67 -29.50 29.56
C ARG A 289 36.11 -30.01 28.24
N TRP A 290 34.81 -29.85 28.04
CA TRP A 290 34.10 -30.41 26.90
C TRP A 290 34.15 -29.54 25.64
N GLN A 291 34.64 -28.30 25.71
CA GLN A 291 34.61 -27.36 24.57
C GLN A 291 35.28 -27.91 23.31
N PRO A 292 36.49 -28.50 23.34
CA PRO A 292 37.12 -28.97 22.11
C PRO A 292 36.42 -30.20 21.54
N TYR A 293 36.01 -31.17 22.37
CA TYR A 293 35.24 -32.32 21.90
C TYR A 293 33.89 -31.91 21.30
N ALA A 294 33.16 -31.02 21.98
CA ALA A 294 31.91 -30.46 21.49
C ALA A 294 32.10 -29.77 20.13
N ALA A 295 33.13 -28.94 19.99
CA ALA A 295 33.48 -28.33 18.70
C ALA A 295 33.74 -29.38 17.60
N ALA A 296 34.47 -30.46 17.90
CA ALA A 296 34.70 -31.55 16.96
C ALA A 296 33.40 -32.25 16.54
N THR A 297 32.48 -32.50 17.48
CA THR A 297 31.19 -33.14 17.17
C THR A 297 30.31 -32.27 16.27
N ALA A 298 30.27 -30.95 16.52
CA ALA A 298 29.58 -29.98 15.67
C ALA A 298 30.17 -29.92 14.26
N ALA A 299 31.50 -29.88 14.15
CA ALA A 299 32.21 -29.88 12.87
C ALA A 299 32.02 -31.21 12.11
N ALA A 300 32.00 -32.35 12.81
CA ALA A 300 31.70 -33.66 12.23
C ALA A 300 30.28 -33.71 11.64
N PHE A 301 29.29 -33.14 12.34
CA PHE A 301 27.93 -33.03 11.80
C PHE A 301 27.87 -32.08 10.60
N ALA A 302 28.58 -30.94 10.63
CA ALA A 302 28.69 -30.04 9.49
C ALA A 302 29.27 -30.76 8.26
N LYS A 303 30.30 -31.59 8.45
CA LYS A 303 30.88 -32.43 7.39
C LYS A 303 29.85 -33.43 6.82
N GLU A 304 29.13 -34.14 7.69
CA GLU A 304 28.09 -35.08 7.26
C GLU A 304 26.96 -34.37 6.48
N LEU A 305 26.53 -33.19 6.96
CA LEU A 305 25.52 -32.34 6.32
C LEU A 305 25.91 -31.92 4.90
N LEU A 306 27.11 -31.37 4.74
CA LEU A 306 27.59 -30.94 3.42
C LEU A 306 27.78 -32.13 2.47
N GLY A 307 28.12 -33.31 3.01
CA GLY A 307 28.23 -34.55 2.24
C GLY A 307 26.91 -35.09 1.66
N VAL A 308 25.75 -34.63 2.15
CA VAL A 308 24.44 -35.03 1.59
C VAL A 308 23.84 -33.98 0.65
N ILE A 309 24.33 -32.74 0.69
CA ILE A 309 23.87 -31.66 -0.17
C ILE A 309 24.46 -31.86 -1.57
N SER A 310 23.61 -31.88 -2.60
CA SER A 310 24.08 -31.99 -3.98
C SER A 310 24.74 -30.71 -4.45
N LYS A 311 25.79 -30.82 -5.27
CA LYS A 311 26.46 -29.68 -5.91
C LYS A 311 25.48 -28.85 -6.72
N GLN A 312 24.66 -29.50 -7.56
CA GLN A 312 23.62 -28.85 -8.35
C GLN A 312 22.63 -28.05 -7.49
N GLY A 313 22.22 -28.58 -6.33
CA GLY A 313 21.27 -27.89 -5.45
C GLY A 313 21.83 -26.59 -4.84
N VAL A 314 23.15 -26.47 -4.71
CA VAL A 314 23.81 -25.22 -4.31
C VAL A 314 24.06 -24.32 -5.52
N GLU A 315 24.44 -24.89 -6.68
CA GLU A 315 24.68 -24.12 -7.91
C GLU A 315 23.42 -23.41 -8.43
N GLU A 316 22.24 -23.99 -8.27
CA GLU A 316 20.94 -23.40 -8.64
C GLU A 316 20.51 -22.22 -7.76
N LEU A 317 21.11 -22.06 -6.56
CA LEU A 317 20.82 -20.91 -5.70
C LEU A 317 21.52 -19.66 -6.19
N GLU A 318 20.87 -18.51 -6.06
CA GLU A 318 21.54 -17.22 -6.23
C GLU A 318 22.47 -16.95 -5.03
N PRO A 319 23.65 -16.32 -5.22
CA PRO A 319 24.50 -15.87 -4.13
C PRO A 319 23.72 -15.00 -3.13
N ALA A 320 23.94 -15.19 -1.84
CA ALA A 320 23.48 -14.38 -0.71
C ALA A 320 23.79 -12.88 -0.84
N LYS A 321 24.76 -12.50 -1.68
CA LYS A 321 25.05 -11.11 -2.08
C LYS A 321 24.06 -10.54 -3.12
N LYS A 322 23.43 -11.41 -3.91
CA LYS A 322 22.42 -11.13 -4.96
C LYS A 322 20.99 -11.50 -4.54
N LEU A 323 20.83 -12.48 -3.65
CA LEU A 323 19.75 -12.45 -2.69
C LEU A 323 19.91 -11.11 -2.02
N LYS A 324 19.00 -10.18 -2.34
CA LYS A 324 18.89 -8.97 -1.55
C LYS A 324 18.90 -9.44 -0.10
N PRO A 325 19.70 -8.83 0.81
CA PRO A 325 19.46 -9.09 2.22
C PRO A 325 17.95 -8.96 2.40
N VAL A 326 17.31 -10.02 2.89
CA VAL A 326 15.94 -9.88 3.35
C VAL A 326 16.10 -8.91 4.52
N LYS A 327 15.87 -7.62 4.22
CA LYS A 327 16.19 -6.40 4.98
C LYS A 327 17.54 -5.74 4.66
N GLU A 328 17.52 -4.87 3.64
CA GLU A 328 18.09 -3.50 3.57
C GLU A 328 18.26 -3.16 2.07
N LEU A 329 17.32 -2.60 1.31
CA LEU A 329 16.19 -1.71 1.60
C LEU A 329 14.85 -2.35 1.23
N GLU A 330 14.12 -2.84 2.23
CA GLU A 330 12.91 -2.10 2.55
C GLU A 330 13.23 -1.51 3.92
N PRO A 331 12.89 -0.25 4.24
CA PRO A 331 12.75 0.02 5.66
C PRO A 331 11.80 -1.09 6.15
N ALA A 332 12.13 -1.74 7.27
CA ALA A 332 11.10 -2.43 8.04
C ALA A 332 10.11 -1.35 8.42
N THR A 333 9.24 -1.12 7.47
CA THR A 333 7.91 -0.72 7.66
C THR A 333 7.15 -1.95 7.23
N SER A 334 7.46 -3.15 7.77
CA SER A 334 6.50 -3.71 8.74
C SER A 334 5.67 -2.56 9.27
N ASN A 335 4.59 -2.30 8.56
CA ASN A 335 3.79 -1.12 8.79
C ASN A 335 3.32 -1.21 10.24
N VAL A 336 3.94 -0.44 11.12
CA VAL A 336 3.69 -0.50 12.57
C VAL A 336 2.40 0.25 12.87
N HIS A 337 2.10 1.22 12.01
CA HIS A 337 0.96 2.09 12.14
C HIS A 337 0.05 2.01 10.91
N TRP A 338 -1.14 1.43 11.09
CA TRP A 338 -2.17 1.32 10.06
C TRP A 338 -3.45 2.01 10.53
N LEU A 339 -3.59 3.29 10.19
CA LEU A 339 -4.82 4.04 10.46
C LEU A 339 -5.54 4.29 9.13
N MET A 340 -6.47 3.39 8.80
CA MET A 340 -7.33 3.50 7.62
C MET A 340 -8.81 3.55 8.02
N PRO A 341 -9.66 4.29 7.29
CA PRO A 341 -11.06 4.45 7.65
C PRO A 341 -11.86 3.18 7.35
N ARG A 342 -11.40 2.37 6.38
CA ARG A 342 -11.97 1.09 5.96
C ARG A 342 -11.01 0.33 5.04
N ASN A 343 -11.33 -0.95 4.79
CA ASN A 343 -10.65 -1.77 3.79
C ASN A 343 -11.01 -1.32 2.36
N VAL A 344 -10.14 -1.69 1.42
CA VAL A 344 -10.38 -1.51 -0.01
C VAL A 344 -11.61 -2.31 -0.41
N ASN A 345 -12.43 -1.72 -1.28
CA ASN A 345 -13.59 -2.41 -1.82
C ASN A 345 -13.17 -3.63 -2.67
N THR A 346 -13.79 -4.80 -2.42
CA THR A 346 -13.44 -6.07 -3.08
C THR A 346 -13.63 -6.05 -4.60
N PHE A 347 -14.48 -5.15 -5.11
CA PHE A 347 -14.66 -4.94 -6.55
C PHE A 347 -13.94 -3.70 -7.10
N PHE A 348 -12.96 -3.14 -6.37
CA PHE A 348 -12.06 -2.12 -6.93
C PHE A 348 -11.52 -2.58 -8.28
N THR A 349 -11.50 -1.66 -9.24
CA THR A 349 -11.20 -1.97 -10.63
C THR A 349 -10.42 -0.83 -11.26
N GLY A 350 -9.34 -1.18 -11.95
CA GLY A 350 -8.74 -0.28 -12.92
C GLY A 350 -7.74 0.75 -12.38
N ARG A 351 -7.67 1.88 -13.10
CA ARG A 351 -6.78 3.03 -12.81
C ARG A 351 -5.31 2.64 -12.72
N LYS A 352 -4.85 1.71 -13.58
CA LYS A 352 -3.48 1.18 -13.54
C LYS A 352 -2.44 2.28 -13.69
N ASP A 353 -2.60 3.14 -14.69
CA ASP A 353 -1.65 4.21 -15.00
C ASP A 353 -1.52 5.20 -13.84
N LEU A 354 -2.65 5.59 -13.24
CA LEU A 354 -2.66 6.45 -12.06
C LEU A 354 -1.98 5.78 -10.86
N ARG A 355 -2.20 4.49 -10.63
CA ARG A 355 -1.56 3.77 -9.52
C ARG A 355 -0.05 3.65 -9.71
N GLU A 356 0.41 3.41 -10.93
CA GLU A 356 1.84 3.41 -11.24
C GLU A 356 2.45 4.81 -11.14
N GLU A 357 1.74 5.85 -11.57
CA GLU A 357 2.14 7.25 -11.38
C GLU A 357 2.28 7.59 -9.88
N LEU A 358 1.31 7.20 -9.04
CA LEU A 358 1.39 7.38 -7.58
C LEU A 358 2.58 6.63 -6.99
N LYS A 359 2.87 5.40 -7.44
CA LYS A 359 4.04 4.63 -6.99
C LYS A 359 5.34 5.35 -7.31
N GLN A 360 5.49 5.79 -8.56
CA GLN A 360 6.70 6.49 -9.00
C GLN A 360 6.93 7.80 -8.23
N LYS A 361 5.85 8.53 -7.92
CA LYS A 361 5.93 9.88 -7.34
C LYS A 361 5.89 9.93 -5.82
N LEU A 362 5.28 8.96 -5.14
CA LEU A 362 5.13 8.97 -3.67
C LEU A 362 5.98 7.93 -2.96
N LEU A 363 6.50 6.91 -3.64
CA LEU A 363 7.34 5.94 -2.95
C LEU A 363 8.70 6.54 -2.58
N PRO A 364 9.30 6.11 -1.46
CA PRO A 364 10.59 6.61 -1.02
C PRO A 364 11.68 6.25 -2.04
N THR A 365 12.33 7.25 -2.64
CA THR A 365 13.47 7.04 -3.55
C THR A 365 14.75 6.77 -2.75
N SER A 366 15.61 5.88 -3.22
CA SER A 366 16.83 5.41 -2.53
C SER A 366 17.97 6.45 -2.44
N VAL A 367 17.77 7.66 -2.96
CA VAL A 367 18.79 8.72 -2.95
C VAL A 367 18.46 9.69 -1.81
N GLN A 368 19.28 9.67 -0.76
CA GLN A 368 19.32 10.73 0.24
C GLN A 368 19.93 11.97 -0.40
N CYS A 369 19.11 12.79 -1.05
CA CYS A 369 19.47 14.17 -1.36
C CYS A 369 19.08 15.05 -0.16
N PRO A 370 20.02 15.76 0.48
CA PRO A 370 19.72 16.76 1.52
C PRO A 370 18.75 17.86 1.04
N GLU A 371 18.60 18.02 -0.27
CA GLU A 371 17.77 19.00 -0.96
C GLU A 371 16.35 18.49 -1.34
N ALA A 372 16.02 17.22 -1.07
CA ALA A 372 14.73 16.67 -1.48
C ALA A 372 13.57 17.34 -0.71
N MET A 373 12.59 17.89 -1.43
CA MET A 373 11.33 18.39 -0.87
C MET A 373 10.41 17.24 -0.42
N GLN A 374 9.50 17.52 0.51
CA GLN A 374 8.41 16.61 0.88
C GLN A 374 7.58 16.23 -0.36
N ARG A 375 7.28 14.95 -0.56
CA ARG A 375 6.49 14.49 -1.72
C ARG A 375 5.01 14.68 -1.44
N ARG A 376 4.35 15.57 -2.17
CA ARG A 376 2.93 15.92 -2.04
C ARG A 376 2.24 15.77 -3.38
N PHE A 377 1.31 14.82 -3.46
CA PHE A 377 0.52 14.56 -4.66
C PHE A 377 -0.95 14.88 -4.39
N ILE A 378 -1.56 15.66 -5.28
CA ILE A 378 -2.92 16.18 -5.08
C ILE A 378 -3.86 15.53 -6.09
N LEU A 379 -4.81 14.73 -5.61
CA LEU A 379 -5.87 14.11 -6.40
C LEU A 379 -7.13 14.98 -6.39
N ILE A 380 -7.45 15.54 -7.55
CA ILE A 380 -8.56 16.47 -7.75
C ILE A 380 -9.64 15.76 -8.57
N GLY A 381 -10.92 16.02 -8.30
CA GLY A 381 -11.99 15.50 -9.14
C GLY A 381 -13.36 15.62 -8.50
N ILE A 382 -14.40 15.37 -9.30
CA ILE A 382 -15.79 15.48 -8.85
C ILE A 382 -16.12 14.47 -7.73
N GLY A 383 -17.19 14.73 -6.97
CA GLY A 383 -17.73 13.80 -5.99
C GLY A 383 -18.06 12.45 -6.64
N GLY A 384 -17.70 11.33 -6.01
CA GLY A 384 -17.97 9.98 -6.54
C GLY A 384 -17.03 9.47 -7.65
N ALA A 385 -16.03 10.24 -8.08
CA ALA A 385 -15.08 9.83 -9.13
C ALA A 385 -14.10 8.70 -8.73
N GLY A 386 -14.05 8.34 -7.44
CA GLY A 386 -13.20 7.26 -6.91
C GLY A 386 -11.86 7.70 -6.32
N LYS A 387 -11.67 9.00 -6.01
CA LYS A 387 -10.43 9.55 -5.41
C LYS A 387 -10.00 8.76 -4.18
N SER A 388 -10.92 8.63 -3.21
CA SER A 388 -10.64 7.93 -1.96
C SER A 388 -10.36 6.45 -2.19
N GLU A 389 -11.07 5.78 -3.11
CA GLU A 389 -10.83 4.36 -3.43
C GLU A 389 -9.43 4.12 -4.01
N VAL A 390 -8.95 5.02 -4.87
CA VAL A 390 -7.59 4.93 -5.42
C VAL A 390 -6.55 5.12 -4.31
N CYS A 391 -6.76 6.05 -3.39
CA CYS A 391 -5.86 6.25 -2.23
C CYS A 391 -5.85 5.04 -1.30
N LEU A 392 -7.02 4.46 -0.99
CA LEU A 392 -7.12 3.23 -0.20
C LEU A 392 -6.36 2.08 -0.89
N LYS A 393 -6.55 1.91 -2.21
CA LYS A 393 -5.87 0.87 -2.98
C LYS A 393 -4.36 1.09 -3.01
N PHE A 394 -3.91 2.33 -3.21
CA PHE A 394 -2.50 2.69 -3.18
C PHE A 394 -1.87 2.38 -1.80
N ALA A 395 -2.55 2.76 -0.72
CA ALA A 395 -2.11 2.45 0.64
C ALA A 395 -2.01 0.94 0.88
N GLU A 396 -3.01 0.15 0.46
CA GLU A 396 -3.00 -1.30 0.61
C GLU A 396 -1.89 -1.97 -0.21
N ASP A 397 -1.76 -1.61 -1.49
CA ASP A 397 -0.76 -2.16 -2.42
C ASP A 397 0.68 -1.84 -1.99
N ASN A 398 0.87 -0.77 -1.21
CA ASN A 398 2.18 -0.28 -0.80
C ASN A 398 2.31 -0.18 0.73
N ARG A 399 1.50 -0.92 1.49
CA ARG A 399 1.47 -0.86 2.96
C ARG A 399 2.85 -1.04 3.56
N GLU A 400 3.56 -2.07 3.09
CA GLU A 400 4.89 -2.42 3.60
C GLU A 400 5.99 -1.44 3.17
N ARG A 401 5.67 -0.44 2.34
CA ARG A 401 6.60 0.62 1.90
C ARG A 401 6.62 1.83 2.83
N PHE A 402 5.66 1.94 3.76
CA PHE A 402 5.52 3.08 4.68
C PHE A 402 5.37 2.62 6.13
N TRP A 403 6.14 3.26 7.02
CA TRP A 403 6.26 2.92 8.45
C TRP A 403 4.93 3.07 9.16
N GLY A 404 4.29 4.18 8.86
CA GLY A 404 2.91 4.45 9.20
C GLY A 404 2.17 4.93 7.98
N VAL A 405 0.94 4.46 7.84
CA VAL A 405 -0.04 5.04 6.93
C VAL A 405 -1.18 5.60 7.77
N PHE A 406 -1.45 6.89 7.60
CA PHE A 406 -2.41 7.62 8.40
C PHE A 406 -3.43 8.31 7.51
N TRP A 407 -4.65 7.80 7.49
CA TRP A 407 -5.78 8.49 6.89
C TRP A 407 -6.37 9.48 7.88
N ILE A 408 -6.45 10.74 7.47
CA ILE A 408 -7.06 11.82 8.23
C ILE A 408 -8.21 12.36 7.40
N ASP A 409 -9.42 12.28 7.94
CA ASP A 409 -10.58 12.93 7.33
C ASP A 409 -10.53 14.43 7.62
N ALA A 410 -10.27 15.21 6.59
CA ALA A 410 -10.15 16.66 6.63
C ALA A 410 -11.42 17.37 6.13
N SER A 411 -12.57 16.68 6.18
CA SER A 411 -13.89 17.24 5.87
C SER A 411 -14.32 18.42 6.74
N SER A 412 -13.71 18.57 7.92
CA SER A 412 -13.86 19.70 8.85
C SER A 412 -12.63 19.81 9.75
N THR A 413 -12.42 20.98 10.36
CA THR A 413 -11.34 21.20 11.33
C THR A 413 -11.42 20.23 12.51
N GLU A 414 -12.62 19.93 13.00
CA GLU A 414 -12.85 18.99 14.10
C GLU A 414 -12.52 17.54 13.70
N SER A 415 -12.90 17.11 12.49
CA SER A 415 -12.53 15.78 11.98
C SER A 415 -11.03 15.64 11.80
N ALA A 416 -10.37 16.66 11.23
CA ALA A 416 -8.92 16.66 11.06
C ALA A 416 -8.22 16.60 12.42
N LYS A 417 -8.66 17.42 13.39
CA LYS A 417 -8.14 17.42 14.76
C LYS A 417 -8.27 16.04 15.41
N ARG A 418 -9.44 15.40 15.35
CA ARG A 418 -9.62 14.03 15.86
C ARG A 418 -8.68 13.03 15.19
N GLY A 419 -8.46 13.16 13.88
CA GLY A 419 -7.53 12.32 13.13
C GLY A 419 -6.09 12.45 13.64
N PHE A 420 -5.57 13.67 13.75
CA PHE A 420 -4.21 13.91 14.27
C PHE A 420 -4.04 13.52 15.74
N VAL A 421 -5.05 13.78 16.60
CA VAL A 421 -5.03 13.30 17.99
C VAL A 421 -4.90 11.78 18.04
N ARG A 422 -5.64 11.06 17.20
CA ARG A 422 -5.53 9.60 17.11
C ARG A 422 -4.17 9.14 16.60
N VAL A 423 -3.54 9.88 15.69
CA VAL A 423 -2.13 9.64 15.30
C VAL A 423 -1.20 9.81 16.50
N ALA A 424 -1.33 10.91 17.26
CA ALA A 424 -0.53 11.16 18.45
C ALA A 424 -0.73 10.09 19.54
N GLU A 425 -1.96 9.60 19.74
CA GLU A 425 -2.26 8.48 20.64
C GLU A 425 -1.59 7.20 20.16
N MET A 426 -1.74 6.85 18.89
CA MET A 426 -1.24 5.60 18.33
C MET A 426 0.30 5.54 18.27
N CYS A 427 0.96 6.69 18.16
CA CYS A 427 2.42 6.84 18.17
C CYS A 427 2.99 7.17 19.57
N ASP A 428 2.16 7.17 20.61
CA ASP A 428 2.54 7.50 22.00
C ASP A 428 3.25 8.86 22.17
N VAL A 429 2.79 9.88 21.44
CA VAL A 429 3.31 11.25 21.51
C VAL A 429 2.79 11.95 22.78
N GLN A 430 3.64 12.65 23.53
CA GLN A 430 3.19 13.33 24.76
C GLN A 430 2.12 14.40 24.50
N ASP A 431 2.33 15.25 23.49
CA ASP A 431 1.34 16.26 23.10
C ASP A 431 0.28 15.66 22.16
N LYS A 432 -0.94 15.50 22.68
CA LYS A 432 -2.11 15.03 21.92
C LYS A 432 -2.83 16.19 21.21
N SER A 433 -2.08 16.92 20.40
CA SER A 433 -2.59 18.01 19.57
C SER A 433 -2.26 17.78 18.09
N VAL A 434 -2.79 18.63 17.21
CA VAL A 434 -2.43 18.60 15.78
C VAL A 434 -0.95 18.91 15.60
N ASP A 435 -0.45 19.92 16.30
CA ASP A 435 0.94 20.35 16.21
C ASP A 435 1.88 19.31 16.82
N GLY A 436 1.53 18.75 17.98
CA GLY A 436 2.29 17.65 18.60
C GLY A 436 2.45 16.44 17.67
N ALA A 437 1.38 16.03 16.98
CA ALA A 437 1.44 14.95 15.99
C ALA A 437 2.32 15.32 14.79
N ARG A 438 2.20 16.55 14.27
CA ARG A 438 2.98 17.04 13.13
C ARG A 438 4.46 17.15 13.46
N ASP A 439 4.81 17.74 14.60
CA ASP A 439 6.19 17.90 15.04
C ASP A 439 6.85 16.54 15.28
N TRP A 440 6.11 15.59 15.84
CA TRP A 440 6.60 14.23 16.00
C TRP A 440 6.85 13.54 14.64
N LEU A 441 5.91 13.66 13.70
CA LEU A 441 6.06 13.14 12.34
C LEU A 441 7.18 13.83 11.54
N ALA A 442 7.48 15.08 11.83
CA ALA A 442 8.60 15.81 11.22
C ALA A 442 9.96 15.25 11.67
N ASN A 443 10.05 14.83 12.94
CA ASN A 443 11.30 14.43 13.57
C ASN A 443 11.54 12.91 13.57
N THR A 444 10.54 12.10 13.23
CA THR A 444 10.73 10.64 13.13
C THR A 444 11.72 10.29 12.01
N LYS A 445 12.57 9.29 12.27
CA LYS A 445 13.55 8.81 11.29
C LYS A 445 12.90 7.95 10.19
N HIS A 446 11.65 7.54 10.40
CA HIS A 446 10.94 6.62 9.51
C HIS A 446 10.12 7.34 8.44
N THR A 447 10.00 6.71 7.26
CA THR A 447 9.16 7.22 6.17
C THR A 447 7.70 6.87 6.40
N TRP A 448 6.80 7.84 6.35
CA TRP A 448 5.36 7.66 6.55
C TRP A 448 4.55 8.22 5.38
N LEU A 449 3.28 7.83 5.30
CA LEU A 449 2.28 8.36 4.38
C LEU A 449 1.12 8.95 5.17
N ILE A 450 0.81 10.23 4.95
CA ILE A 450 -0.48 10.81 5.33
C ILE A 450 -1.38 10.85 4.10
N ILE A 451 -2.61 10.37 4.27
CA ILE A 451 -3.67 10.57 3.30
C ILE A 451 -4.66 11.56 3.89
N LEU A 452 -4.71 12.77 3.35
CA LEU A 452 -5.70 13.79 3.70
C LEU A 452 -6.93 13.61 2.82
N GLY A 453 -8.00 13.08 3.42
CA GLY A 453 -9.27 12.82 2.76
C GLY A 453 -10.18 14.05 2.79
N ASN A 454 -10.90 14.33 1.69
CA ASN A 454 -12.01 15.29 1.67
C ASN A 454 -11.63 16.74 2.01
N CYS A 455 -10.49 17.21 1.52
CA CYS A 455 -10.06 18.61 1.68
C CYS A 455 -10.88 19.54 0.77
N ASP A 456 -12.18 19.70 1.06
CA ASP A 456 -13.16 20.29 0.14
C ASP A 456 -13.62 21.71 0.54
N ASP A 457 -13.14 22.23 1.66
CA ASP A 457 -13.35 23.64 2.07
C ASP A 457 -12.36 24.56 1.33
N PRO A 458 -12.83 25.43 0.42
CA PRO A 458 -11.96 26.32 -0.36
C PRO A 458 -11.33 27.45 0.47
N ASP A 459 -11.90 27.79 1.62
CA ASP A 459 -11.44 28.90 2.47
C ASP A 459 -10.42 28.43 3.53
N PHE A 460 -10.16 27.12 3.60
CA PHE A 460 -9.23 26.53 4.55
C PHE A 460 -7.87 26.22 3.93
N ASP A 461 -6.80 26.78 4.52
CA ASP A 461 -5.42 26.47 4.15
C ASP A 461 -4.97 25.12 4.74
N TYR A 462 -5.00 24.07 3.91
CA TYR A 462 -4.58 22.72 4.30
C TYR A 462 -3.08 22.55 4.53
N SER A 463 -2.25 23.54 4.16
CA SER A 463 -0.80 23.48 4.45
C SER A 463 -0.51 23.39 5.95
N ARG A 464 -1.45 23.87 6.77
CA ARG A 464 -1.45 23.74 8.24
C ARG A 464 -1.45 22.30 8.74
N TYR A 465 -1.82 21.33 7.90
CA TYR A 465 -1.80 19.92 8.26
C TYR A 465 -0.56 19.17 7.76
N PHE A 466 0.34 19.81 7.02
CA PHE A 466 1.53 19.15 6.51
C PHE A 466 2.61 19.16 7.59
N PRO A 467 3.07 17.99 8.08
CA PRO A 467 4.23 17.95 8.96
C PRO A 467 5.45 18.54 8.23
N PRO A 468 6.24 19.41 8.87
CA PRO A 468 7.46 19.93 8.25
C PRO A 468 8.49 18.80 7.99
N GLY A 469 9.37 18.97 7.01
CA GLY A 469 10.43 18.01 6.67
C GLY A 469 10.18 17.22 5.37
N ASN A 470 11.10 16.33 5.01
CA ASN A 470 11.15 15.68 3.69
C ASN A 470 11.03 14.15 3.68
N ARG A 471 10.89 13.53 4.86
CA ARG A 471 10.82 12.06 4.99
C ARG A 471 9.44 11.48 4.75
N GLY A 472 8.39 12.26 4.94
CA GLY A 472 7.00 11.85 4.74
C GLY A 472 6.49 12.12 3.33
N SER A 473 5.48 11.34 2.93
CA SER A 473 4.70 11.59 1.71
C SER A 473 3.27 11.96 2.07
N ILE A 474 2.66 12.87 1.31
CA ILE A 474 1.28 13.32 1.50
C ILE A 474 0.50 13.07 0.23
N LEU A 475 -0.62 12.37 0.37
CA LEU A 475 -1.61 12.18 -0.68
C LEU A 475 -2.90 12.90 -0.27
N LEU A 476 -3.24 13.97 -0.97
CA LEU A 476 -4.41 14.79 -0.66
C LEU A 476 -5.52 14.49 -1.68
N THR A 477 -6.76 14.33 -1.21
CA THR A 477 -7.93 14.19 -2.09
C THR A 477 -8.89 15.35 -1.89
N THR A 478 -9.33 15.95 -2.99
CA THR A 478 -10.13 17.18 -2.95
C THR A 478 -11.04 17.33 -4.17
N ARG A 479 -12.11 18.12 -4.01
CA ARG A 479 -12.92 18.70 -5.08
C ARG A 479 -12.48 20.12 -5.46
N VAL A 480 -11.56 20.72 -4.71
CA VAL A 480 -11.07 22.10 -4.87
C VAL A 480 -9.81 22.09 -5.73
N PRO A 481 -9.87 22.53 -7.02
CA PRO A 481 -8.70 22.55 -7.89
C PRO A 481 -7.56 23.43 -7.36
N GLU A 482 -7.88 24.50 -6.61
CA GLU A 482 -6.93 25.45 -6.03
C GLU A 482 -5.94 24.79 -5.06
N CYS A 483 -6.33 23.67 -4.43
CA CYS A 483 -5.44 22.85 -3.62
C CYS A 483 -4.22 22.30 -4.40
N ALA A 484 -4.23 22.36 -5.74
CA ALA A 484 -3.07 22.05 -6.57
C ALA A 484 -1.83 22.90 -6.21
N ILE A 485 -2.01 24.10 -5.65
CA ILE A 485 -0.90 24.97 -5.21
C ILE A 485 0.02 24.30 -4.18
N HIS A 486 -0.48 23.28 -3.46
CA HIS A 486 0.26 22.54 -2.45
C HIS A 486 1.08 21.37 -2.99
N GLU A 487 1.01 21.09 -4.29
CA GLU A 487 1.72 19.97 -4.91
C GLU A 487 3.25 20.15 -4.89
N THR A 488 3.99 19.04 -4.91
CA THR A 488 5.43 19.05 -5.18
C THR A 488 5.88 17.99 -6.19
N VAL A 489 5.05 16.97 -6.43
CA VAL A 489 5.31 15.88 -7.38
C VAL A 489 4.20 15.73 -8.43
N GLY A 490 3.24 16.64 -8.42
CA GLY A 490 2.19 16.81 -9.42
C GLY A 490 0.79 16.71 -8.84
N PRO A 491 -0.16 17.54 -9.34
CA PRO A 491 -1.57 17.30 -9.19
C PRO A 491 -2.08 16.36 -10.29
N LYS A 492 -3.21 15.69 -10.04
CA LYS A 492 -3.91 14.91 -11.07
C LYS A 492 -5.42 15.06 -10.93
N LYS A 493 -6.06 15.49 -12.02
CA LYS A 493 -7.52 15.48 -12.15
C LYS A 493 -7.99 14.08 -12.53
N ILE A 494 -8.98 13.54 -11.82
CA ILE A 494 -9.68 12.30 -12.17
C ILE A 494 -11.17 12.57 -12.35
N GLU A 495 -11.74 12.05 -13.43
CA GLU A 495 -13.15 12.23 -13.75
C GLU A 495 -13.79 10.89 -14.13
N LYS A 496 -13.62 10.48 -15.38
CA LYS A 496 -14.23 9.27 -15.96
C LYS A 496 -13.33 8.06 -15.76
N LEU A 497 -13.93 6.89 -15.67
CA LEU A 497 -13.22 5.62 -15.86
C LEU A 497 -13.03 5.34 -17.35
N ASP A 498 -12.01 4.56 -17.69
CA ASP A 498 -11.88 4.02 -19.03
C ASP A 498 -12.99 2.99 -19.28
N VAL A 499 -13.42 2.85 -20.53
CA VAL A 499 -14.54 1.96 -20.91
C VAL A 499 -14.34 0.53 -20.41
N SER A 500 -13.11 0.01 -20.48
CA SER A 500 -12.76 -1.33 -20.00
C SER A 500 -12.90 -1.47 -18.47
N ASP A 501 -12.42 -0.46 -17.74
CA ASP A 501 -12.50 -0.42 -16.28
C ASP A 501 -13.96 -0.27 -15.81
N ALA A 502 -14.74 0.60 -16.47
CA ALA A 502 -16.15 0.81 -16.22
C ALA A 502 -16.99 -0.46 -16.48
N THR A 503 -16.71 -1.15 -17.60
CA THR A 503 -17.34 -2.43 -17.96
C THR A 503 -17.10 -3.47 -16.87
N THR A 504 -15.84 -3.65 -16.48
CA THR A 504 -15.45 -4.62 -15.45
C THR A 504 -16.06 -4.27 -14.09
N LEU A 505 -16.09 -2.98 -13.73
CA LEU A 505 -16.68 -2.51 -12.48
C LEU A 505 -18.18 -2.78 -12.42
N LEU A 506 -18.93 -2.48 -13.49
CA LEU A 506 -20.37 -2.73 -13.56
C LEU A 506 -20.69 -4.21 -13.40
N LEU A 507 -20.01 -5.08 -14.15
CA LEU A 507 -20.23 -6.52 -14.12
C LEU A 507 -19.97 -7.12 -12.72
N LYS A 508 -18.89 -6.68 -12.05
CA LYS A 508 -18.61 -7.08 -10.67
C LYS A 508 -19.68 -6.57 -9.70
N ALA A 509 -20.07 -5.30 -9.80
CA ALA A 509 -21.07 -4.70 -8.91
C ALA A 509 -22.46 -5.33 -9.08
N ALA A 510 -22.81 -5.68 -10.32
CA ALA A 510 -24.04 -6.41 -10.67
C ALA A 510 -24.02 -7.89 -10.26
N GLY A 511 -22.86 -8.44 -9.91
CA GLY A 511 -22.71 -9.86 -9.55
C GLY A 511 -22.90 -10.81 -10.74
N VAL A 512 -22.57 -10.36 -11.96
CA VAL A 512 -22.66 -11.18 -13.17
C VAL A 512 -21.51 -12.18 -13.20
N ASP A 513 -21.82 -13.45 -13.41
CA ASP A 513 -20.81 -14.52 -13.53
C ASP A 513 -19.83 -14.24 -14.68
N LYS A 514 -18.53 -14.50 -14.46
CA LYS A 514 -17.46 -14.25 -15.44
C LYS A 514 -17.71 -14.92 -16.79
N SER A 515 -18.36 -16.09 -16.81
CA SER A 515 -18.71 -16.78 -18.05
C SER A 515 -19.69 -16.01 -18.93
N MET A 516 -20.46 -15.08 -18.36
CA MET A 516 -21.48 -14.30 -19.06
C MET A 516 -21.01 -12.90 -19.46
N TRP A 517 -19.77 -12.52 -19.15
CA TRP A 517 -19.28 -11.15 -19.36
C TRP A 517 -19.29 -10.74 -20.84
N GLU A 518 -18.86 -11.64 -21.72
CA GLU A 518 -18.82 -11.39 -23.17
C GLU A 518 -20.23 -11.26 -23.75
N ALA A 519 -21.15 -12.16 -23.37
CA ALA A 519 -22.54 -12.13 -23.79
C ALA A 519 -23.33 -10.90 -23.30
N LYS A 520 -22.83 -10.21 -22.26
CA LYS A 520 -23.44 -9.00 -21.68
C LYS A 520 -22.74 -7.70 -22.06
N HIS A 521 -21.76 -7.75 -22.95
CA HIS A 521 -20.94 -6.58 -23.29
C HIS A 521 -21.77 -5.40 -23.81
N ASP A 522 -22.69 -5.64 -24.76
CA ASP A 522 -23.51 -4.57 -25.34
C ASP A 522 -24.51 -3.97 -24.34
N ASP A 523 -25.11 -4.80 -23.49
CA ASP A 523 -25.99 -4.35 -22.40
C ASP A 523 -25.21 -3.43 -21.44
N VAL A 524 -24.02 -3.86 -21.02
CA VAL A 524 -23.13 -3.11 -20.13
C VAL A 524 -22.72 -1.77 -20.74
N LYS A 525 -22.35 -1.77 -22.02
CA LYS A 525 -21.94 -0.56 -22.74
C LYS A 525 -23.01 0.53 -22.68
N ARG A 526 -24.27 0.18 -22.94
CA ARG A 526 -25.41 1.11 -22.83
C ARG A 526 -25.58 1.67 -21.42
N VAL A 527 -25.42 0.83 -20.38
CA VAL A 527 -25.51 1.28 -18.99
C VAL A 527 -24.39 2.27 -18.63
N ILE A 528 -23.14 1.96 -18.96
CA ILE A 528 -22.01 2.82 -18.60
C ILE A 528 -22.02 4.14 -19.38
N GLU A 529 -22.58 4.16 -20.59
CA GLU A 529 -22.81 5.36 -21.41
C GLU A 529 -23.80 6.31 -20.73
N VAL A 530 -24.98 5.85 -20.29
CA VAL A 530 -25.96 6.72 -19.60
C VAL A 530 -25.44 7.26 -18.26
N LEU A 531 -24.53 6.52 -17.62
CA LEU A 531 -23.89 6.91 -16.37
C LEU A 531 -22.62 7.74 -16.59
N SER A 532 -22.27 8.04 -17.84
CA SER A 532 -21.11 8.86 -18.22
C SER A 532 -19.80 8.38 -17.61
N LEU A 533 -19.63 7.06 -17.50
CA LEU A 533 -18.42 6.42 -16.94
C LEU A 533 -18.09 6.84 -15.49
N HIS A 534 -19.09 7.32 -14.74
CA HIS A 534 -18.91 7.80 -13.38
C HIS A 534 -18.89 6.64 -12.38
N ALA A 535 -17.79 6.49 -11.64
CA ALA A 535 -17.52 5.31 -10.81
C ALA A 535 -18.63 5.03 -9.77
N LEU A 536 -19.07 6.02 -9.00
CA LEU A 536 -20.12 5.83 -8.00
C LEU A 536 -21.47 5.46 -8.63
N ALA A 537 -21.83 6.09 -9.75
CA ALA A 537 -23.08 5.80 -10.45
C ALA A 537 -23.08 4.37 -11.01
N ILE A 538 -21.95 3.89 -11.52
CA ILE A 538 -21.77 2.51 -11.98
C ILE A 538 -21.95 1.51 -10.84
N VAL A 539 -21.35 1.77 -9.68
CA VAL A 539 -21.50 0.89 -8.50
C VAL A 539 -22.95 0.84 -8.02
N GLN A 540 -23.64 1.99 -8.01
CA GLN A 540 -25.07 2.04 -7.65
C GLN A 540 -25.94 1.30 -8.65
N ALA A 541 -25.70 1.48 -9.96
CA ALA A 541 -26.40 0.77 -11.01
C ALA A 541 -26.22 -0.75 -10.87
N GLY A 542 -24.98 -1.19 -10.68
CA GLY A 542 -24.68 -2.59 -10.42
C GLY A 542 -25.40 -3.12 -9.18
N ALA A 543 -25.40 -2.38 -8.07
CA ALA A 543 -26.13 -2.78 -6.87
C ALA A 543 -27.65 -2.87 -7.09
N TYR A 544 -28.23 -1.94 -7.86
CA TYR A 544 -29.65 -1.94 -8.22
C TYR A 544 -30.01 -3.19 -9.05
N ILE A 545 -29.17 -3.53 -10.03
CA ILE A 545 -29.30 -4.72 -10.87
C ILE A 545 -29.11 -6.01 -10.05
N ARG A 546 -28.09 -6.06 -9.18
CA ARG A 546 -27.81 -7.20 -8.31
C ARG A 546 -28.97 -7.53 -7.38
N ASN A 547 -29.67 -6.50 -6.89
CA ASN A 547 -30.87 -6.63 -6.07
C ASN A 547 -32.13 -6.98 -6.88
N ARG A 548 -31.97 -7.29 -8.18
CA ARG A 548 -33.05 -7.69 -9.10
C ARG A 548 -34.17 -6.66 -9.23
N LEU A 549 -33.85 -5.39 -9.04
CA LEU A 549 -34.81 -4.29 -9.23
C LEU A 549 -34.96 -3.90 -10.71
N CYS A 550 -33.98 -4.25 -11.54
CA CYS A 550 -34.06 -4.31 -13.00
C CYS A 550 -32.93 -5.18 -13.56
N THR A 551 -32.96 -5.46 -14.86
CA THR A 551 -31.88 -6.11 -15.61
C THR A 551 -30.91 -5.08 -16.22
N LEU A 552 -29.77 -5.55 -16.75
CA LEU A 552 -28.83 -4.69 -17.49
C LEU A 552 -29.48 -4.05 -18.74
N ASN A 553 -30.36 -4.78 -19.44
CA ASN A 553 -31.04 -4.28 -20.62
C ASN A 553 -32.11 -3.22 -20.29
N GLU A 554 -32.80 -3.36 -19.17
CA GLU A 554 -33.85 -2.42 -18.73
C GLU A 554 -33.29 -1.16 -18.07
N TYR A 555 -32.05 -1.21 -17.56
CA TYR A 555 -31.49 -0.12 -16.77
C TYR A 555 -31.43 1.22 -17.52
N PRO A 556 -31.00 1.30 -18.80
CA PRO A 556 -30.97 2.57 -19.53
C PRO A 556 -32.34 3.24 -19.62
N ASP A 557 -33.40 2.49 -19.90
CA ASP A 557 -34.76 3.02 -20.00
C ASP A 557 -35.29 3.46 -18.63
N LEU A 558 -35.03 2.66 -17.60
CA LEU A 558 -35.37 3.02 -16.23
C LEU A 558 -34.60 4.27 -15.76
N PHE A 559 -33.35 4.43 -16.18
CA PHE A 559 -32.54 5.60 -15.85
C PHE A 559 -33.06 6.86 -16.53
N ARG A 560 -33.51 6.79 -17.78
CA ARG A 560 -34.15 7.94 -18.45
C ARG A 560 -35.43 8.36 -17.72
N ASN A 561 -36.27 7.40 -17.36
CA ASN A 561 -37.60 7.65 -16.77
C ASN A 561 -37.60 7.98 -15.28
N GLN A 562 -36.69 7.37 -14.52
CA GLN A 562 -36.67 7.42 -13.06
C GLN A 562 -35.30 7.81 -12.53
N ARG A 563 -34.55 8.64 -13.27
CA ARG A 563 -33.18 9.08 -12.93
C ARG A 563 -33.04 9.51 -11.47
N LYS A 564 -33.93 10.40 -11.01
CA LYS A 564 -33.94 10.92 -9.63
C LYS A 564 -34.04 9.81 -8.59
N ARG A 565 -34.81 8.74 -8.86
CA ARG A 565 -34.92 7.57 -8.00
C ARG A 565 -33.63 6.75 -8.01
N LEU A 566 -33.05 6.51 -9.20
CA LEU A 566 -31.84 5.69 -9.33
C LEU A 566 -30.60 6.37 -8.75
N LEU A 567 -30.43 7.67 -8.98
CA LEU A 567 -29.27 8.42 -8.48
C LEU A 567 -29.35 8.75 -6.99
N LYS A 568 -30.56 8.67 -6.39
CA LYS A 568 -30.77 8.69 -4.93
C LYS A 568 -30.78 7.29 -4.29
N TYR A 569 -30.64 6.22 -5.08
CA TYR A 569 -30.70 4.87 -4.57
C TYR A 569 -29.52 4.58 -3.65
N ARG A 570 -29.80 4.16 -2.41
CA ARG A 570 -28.79 3.76 -1.43
C ARG A 570 -28.92 2.27 -1.12
N PRO A 571 -27.92 1.44 -1.44
CA PRO A 571 -27.95 0.05 -1.01
C PRO A 571 -27.82 0.00 0.52
N LYS A 572 -28.73 -0.69 1.20
CA LYS A 572 -28.84 -0.71 2.67
C LYS A 572 -27.56 -1.18 3.40
N GLN A 573 -26.73 -1.97 2.73
CA GLN A 573 -25.46 -2.52 3.28
C GLN A 573 -24.22 -1.99 2.57
N ALA A 574 -24.33 -1.06 1.61
CA ALA A 574 -23.16 -0.47 0.95
C ALA A 574 -22.64 0.72 1.75
N ALA A 575 -21.44 0.57 2.30
CA ALA A 575 -20.75 1.57 3.10
C ALA A 575 -20.16 2.74 2.26
N SER A 576 -20.96 3.38 1.41
CA SER A 576 -20.55 4.64 0.78
C SER A 576 -20.69 5.76 1.80
N THR A 577 -19.58 6.43 2.15
CA THR A 577 -19.56 7.59 3.04
C THR A 577 -20.48 8.72 2.57
N TYR A 578 -20.71 8.83 1.25
CA TYR A 578 -21.57 9.85 0.64
C TYR A 578 -23.03 9.38 0.44
N GLY A 579 -23.34 8.12 0.68
CA GLY A 579 -24.66 7.54 0.47
C GLY A 579 -25.01 7.33 -1.01
N ASP A 580 -25.24 8.40 -1.77
CA ASP A 580 -25.63 8.35 -3.18
C ASP A 580 -25.01 9.42 -4.09
N VAL A 581 -25.18 9.31 -5.41
CA VAL A 581 -24.57 10.24 -6.38
C VAL A 581 -25.04 11.68 -6.16
N TYR A 582 -26.34 11.90 -5.96
CA TYR A 582 -26.89 13.25 -5.75
C TYR A 582 -26.40 13.87 -4.46
N ALA A 583 -26.27 13.07 -3.40
CA ALA A 583 -25.72 13.51 -2.13
C ALA A 583 -24.26 14.03 -2.26
N THR A 584 -23.47 13.56 -3.22
CA THR A 584 -22.10 14.10 -3.42
C THR A 584 -22.09 15.55 -3.92
N PHE A 585 -23.09 15.96 -4.69
CA PHE A 585 -23.25 17.33 -5.17
C PHE A 585 -24.03 18.19 -4.16
N GLU A 586 -25.01 17.59 -3.48
CA GLU A 586 -25.86 18.26 -2.49
C GLU A 586 -25.08 18.92 -1.36
N VAL A 587 -23.99 18.30 -0.92
CA VAL A 587 -23.12 18.86 0.11
C VAL A 587 -22.56 20.23 -0.32
N SER A 588 -22.09 20.36 -1.58
CA SER A 588 -21.55 21.64 -2.07
C SER A 588 -22.63 22.71 -2.23
N ALA A 589 -23.81 22.35 -2.75
CA ALA A 589 -24.91 23.31 -2.86
C ALA A 589 -25.39 23.80 -1.50
N LYS A 590 -25.45 22.92 -0.49
CA LYS A 590 -25.86 23.30 0.86
C LYS A 590 -24.90 24.31 1.49
N VAL A 591 -23.59 24.17 1.25
CA VAL A 591 -22.59 25.15 1.69
C VAL A 591 -22.88 26.52 1.07
N LEU A 592 -23.13 26.57 -0.25
CA LEU A 592 -23.51 27.81 -0.94
C LEU A 592 -24.81 28.42 -0.40
N GLU A 593 -25.81 27.60 -0.11
CA GLU A 593 -27.11 28.05 0.43
C GLU A 593 -27.02 28.61 1.85
N THR A 594 -26.05 28.14 2.64
CA THR A 594 -25.83 28.60 4.02
C THR A 594 -24.83 29.74 4.13
N SER A 595 -24.11 30.07 3.05
CA SER A 595 -23.11 31.14 3.05
C SER A 595 -23.78 32.52 3.11
N SER A 596 -23.18 33.44 3.86
CA SER A 596 -23.56 34.86 3.89
C SER A 596 -22.91 35.69 2.78
N GLU A 597 -21.94 35.11 2.06
CA GLU A 597 -21.17 35.80 1.03
C GLU A 597 -21.99 35.98 -0.27
N PRO A 598 -21.96 37.16 -0.91
CA PRO A 598 -22.76 37.45 -2.10
C PRO A 598 -22.42 36.55 -3.30
N GLU A 599 -21.18 36.10 -3.42
CA GLU A 599 -20.69 35.22 -4.48
C GLU A 599 -21.38 33.85 -4.45
N ALA A 600 -21.76 33.36 -3.26
CA ALA A 600 -22.49 32.11 -3.13
C ALA A 600 -23.91 32.21 -3.70
N ALA A 601 -24.55 33.36 -3.51
CA ALA A 601 -25.82 33.70 -4.12
C ALA A 601 -25.72 33.77 -5.65
N TYR A 602 -24.64 34.37 -6.17
CA TYR A 602 -24.36 34.43 -7.60
C TYR A 602 -24.14 33.04 -8.20
N ALA A 603 -23.37 32.19 -7.52
CA ALA A 603 -23.10 30.80 -7.90
C ALA A 603 -24.38 29.97 -7.99
N LEU A 604 -25.32 30.13 -7.05
CA LEU A 604 -26.62 29.45 -7.10
C LEU A 604 -27.47 29.91 -8.29
N ASP A 605 -27.49 31.20 -8.60
CA ASP A 605 -28.21 31.72 -9.77
C ASP A 605 -27.61 31.16 -11.07
N LEU A 606 -26.28 31.18 -11.19
CA LEU A 606 -25.56 30.62 -12.33
C LEU A 606 -25.82 29.11 -12.48
N LEU A 607 -25.76 28.35 -11.38
CA LEU A 607 -26.03 26.91 -11.37
C LEU A 607 -27.44 26.58 -11.89
N ASN A 608 -28.44 27.36 -11.48
CA ASN A 608 -29.81 27.19 -11.92
C ASN A 608 -29.97 27.46 -13.42
N ILE A 609 -29.24 28.44 -13.97
CA ILE A 609 -29.25 28.77 -15.40
C ILE A 609 -28.59 27.66 -16.21
N LEU A 610 -27.41 27.22 -15.77
CA LEU A 610 -26.62 26.18 -16.43
C LEU A 610 -27.37 24.84 -16.52
N ALA A 611 -28.25 24.54 -15.56
CA ALA A 611 -29.12 23.35 -15.57
C ALA A 611 -30.13 23.30 -16.73
N PHE A 612 -30.33 24.43 -17.44
CA PHE A 612 -31.19 24.55 -18.62
C PHE A 612 -30.42 24.93 -19.89
N MET A 613 -29.09 24.96 -19.82
CA MET A 613 -28.21 25.09 -20.98
C MET A 613 -27.66 23.71 -21.36
N HIS A 614 -27.15 23.54 -22.57
CA HIS A 614 -26.39 22.32 -22.87
C HIS A 614 -25.20 22.18 -21.89
N ASN A 615 -24.93 20.96 -21.42
CA ASN A 615 -24.01 20.70 -20.31
C ASN A 615 -22.51 20.91 -20.62
N GLU A 616 -22.15 21.35 -21.82
CA GLU A 616 -20.77 21.60 -22.22
C GLU A 616 -20.68 22.82 -23.13
N GLY A 617 -19.63 23.62 -22.94
CA GLY A 617 -19.25 24.70 -23.85
C GLY A 617 -20.13 25.95 -23.77
N VAL A 618 -20.69 26.26 -22.60
CA VAL A 618 -21.43 27.52 -22.39
C VAL A 618 -20.43 28.68 -22.41
N PRO A 619 -20.48 29.60 -23.38
CA PRO A 619 -19.52 30.70 -23.44
C PRO A 619 -19.80 31.75 -22.36
N GLU A 620 -18.76 32.26 -21.67
CA GLU A 620 -18.89 33.36 -20.69
C GLU A 620 -19.58 34.57 -21.31
N SER A 621 -19.28 34.86 -22.58
CA SER A 621 -19.84 36.00 -23.30
C SER A 621 -21.36 35.92 -23.51
N VAL A 622 -22.02 34.78 -23.28
CA VAL A 622 -23.50 34.72 -23.39
C VAL A 622 -24.19 35.69 -22.45
N PHE A 623 -23.59 35.93 -21.28
CA PHE A 623 -24.15 36.82 -20.27
C PHE A 623 -23.90 38.30 -20.62
N THR A 624 -22.68 38.65 -21.05
CA THR A 624 -22.35 40.03 -21.47
C THR A 624 -23.17 40.44 -22.69
N GLU A 625 -23.30 39.54 -23.66
CA GLU A 625 -24.04 39.80 -24.90
C GLU A 625 -25.53 39.98 -24.65
N ALA A 626 -26.11 39.15 -23.77
CA ALA A 626 -27.50 39.30 -23.35
C ALA A 626 -27.72 40.63 -22.63
N TRP A 627 -26.80 41.04 -21.75
CA TRP A 627 -26.89 42.31 -21.04
C TRP A 627 -26.86 43.52 -21.98
N GLU A 628 -25.85 43.59 -22.86
CA GLU A 628 -25.70 44.71 -23.79
C GLU A 628 -26.93 44.86 -24.70
N TYR A 629 -27.44 43.75 -25.24
CA TYR A 629 -28.61 43.80 -26.10
C TYR A 629 -29.90 44.13 -25.31
N SER A 630 -29.97 43.77 -24.02
CA SER A 630 -31.09 44.16 -23.16
C SER A 630 -31.23 45.68 -23.00
N GLN A 631 -30.12 46.42 -23.03
CA GLN A 631 -30.14 47.90 -22.98
C GLN A 631 -30.75 48.48 -24.26
N TYR A 632 -30.41 47.91 -25.41
CA TYR A 632 -31.03 48.27 -26.68
C TYR A 632 -32.54 48.00 -26.65
N VAL A 633 -32.97 46.79 -26.25
CA VAL A 633 -34.39 46.44 -26.17
C VAL A 633 -35.13 47.38 -25.21
N SER A 634 -34.57 47.69 -24.04
CA SER A 634 -35.16 48.59 -23.04
C SER A 634 -35.37 50.02 -23.56
N ASN A 635 -34.46 50.51 -24.40
CA ASN A 635 -34.53 51.84 -25.00
C ASN A 635 -35.49 51.95 -26.20
N THR A 636 -36.00 50.81 -26.69
CA THR A 636 -36.75 50.73 -27.96
C THR A 636 -38.20 50.25 -27.78
N ILE A 637 -38.72 50.16 -26.55
CA ILE A 637 -40.03 49.54 -26.29
C ILE A 637 -41.21 50.45 -26.70
N ASP A 638 -41.98 49.97 -27.67
CA ASP A 638 -43.41 50.25 -27.89
C ASP A 638 -44.23 49.13 -27.22
N GLU A 639 -45.26 49.45 -26.44
CA GLU A 639 -45.99 48.54 -25.52
C GLU A 639 -46.80 47.41 -26.21
N ARG A 640 -46.65 47.21 -27.52
CA ARG A 640 -47.37 46.17 -28.27
C ARG A 640 -46.55 44.88 -28.33
N SER A 641 -46.87 43.94 -27.44
CA SER A 641 -46.27 42.60 -27.36
C SER A 641 -46.65 41.71 -28.55
N GLU A 642 -45.90 41.80 -29.65
CA GLU A 642 -45.90 40.73 -30.66
C GLU A 642 -45.11 39.53 -30.12
N VAL A 643 -45.63 38.31 -30.27
CA VAL A 643 -45.04 37.05 -29.75
C VAL A 643 -43.60 36.81 -30.24
N TRP A 644 -43.23 37.40 -31.38
CA TRP A 644 -41.92 37.23 -32.03
C TRP A 644 -40.90 38.32 -31.67
N LYS A 645 -41.27 39.32 -30.84
CA LYS A 645 -40.39 40.41 -30.45
C LYS A 645 -39.98 40.30 -28.99
N LEU A 646 -38.69 40.51 -28.73
CA LEU A 646 -38.17 40.66 -27.38
C LEU A 646 -38.82 41.89 -26.72
N SER A 647 -39.18 41.76 -25.45
CA SER A 647 -39.97 42.74 -24.71
C SER A 647 -39.35 43.04 -23.35
N GLY A 648 -39.86 44.06 -22.66
CA GLY A 648 -39.42 44.40 -21.30
C GLY A 648 -39.55 43.22 -20.31
N TRP A 649 -40.49 42.29 -20.55
CA TRP A 649 -40.58 41.07 -19.77
C TRP A 649 -39.35 40.17 -19.92
N HIS A 650 -38.86 39.98 -21.15
CA HIS A 650 -37.66 39.17 -21.42
C HIS A 650 -36.41 39.80 -20.79
N VAL A 651 -36.29 41.12 -20.89
CA VAL A 651 -35.22 41.87 -20.22
C VAL A 651 -35.29 41.68 -18.70
N ALA A 652 -36.48 41.83 -18.11
CA ALA A 652 -36.68 41.64 -16.67
C ALA A 652 -36.32 40.21 -16.22
N GLN A 653 -36.57 39.18 -17.04
CA GLN A 653 -36.14 37.81 -16.72
C GLN A 653 -34.61 37.65 -16.84
N ALA A 654 -34.03 38.06 -17.97
CA ALA A 654 -32.60 37.87 -18.24
C ALA A 654 -31.69 38.62 -17.27
N CYS A 655 -32.11 39.81 -16.80
CA CYS A 655 -31.36 40.62 -15.84
C CYS A 655 -31.74 40.34 -14.38
N SER A 656 -32.65 39.39 -14.11
CA SER A 656 -33.01 38.98 -12.74
C SER A 656 -31.92 38.24 -11.94
N PRO A 657 -30.95 37.51 -12.55
CA PRO A 657 -29.85 36.90 -11.81
C PRO A 657 -29.00 37.95 -11.11
N ARG A 658 -28.65 37.71 -9.85
CA ARG A 658 -27.96 38.70 -9.01
C ARG A 658 -26.60 39.09 -9.56
N PHE A 659 -25.88 38.17 -10.20
CA PHE A 659 -24.59 38.47 -10.83
C PHE A 659 -24.68 39.35 -12.07
N MET A 660 -25.87 39.51 -12.67
CA MET A 660 -26.10 40.44 -13.78
C MET A 660 -26.62 41.79 -13.29
N ALA A 661 -27.04 41.91 -12.03
CA ALA A 661 -27.68 43.12 -11.50
C ALA A 661 -26.71 44.29 -11.23
N HIS A 662 -25.40 44.09 -11.43
CA HIS A 662 -24.36 45.08 -11.19
C HIS A 662 -23.75 45.52 -12.53
N GLY A 663 -23.93 46.79 -12.90
CA GLY A 663 -23.38 47.36 -14.13
C GLY A 663 -23.56 48.88 -14.20
N LEU A 664 -22.60 49.56 -14.84
CA LEU A 664 -22.81 50.92 -15.37
C LEU A 664 -23.70 50.79 -16.62
N SER A 665 -24.50 51.81 -16.95
CA SER A 665 -25.64 51.73 -17.90
C SER A 665 -25.36 50.99 -19.22
N ASP A 666 -24.12 50.96 -19.69
CA ASP A 666 -23.77 50.47 -21.03
C ASP A 666 -22.92 49.17 -21.03
N LYS A 667 -22.45 48.69 -19.85
CA LYS A 667 -21.60 47.48 -19.75
C LYS A 667 -21.87 46.68 -18.48
N MET A 668 -21.99 45.36 -18.63
CA MET A 668 -22.14 44.43 -17.50
C MET A 668 -20.86 44.40 -16.68
N ASP A 669 -20.96 44.44 -15.35
CA ASP A 669 -19.84 44.07 -14.50
C ASP A 669 -19.63 42.55 -14.58
N ILE A 670 -18.48 42.14 -15.11
CA ILE A 670 -18.17 40.71 -15.29
C ILE A 670 -17.69 40.05 -14.01
N ILE A 671 -17.30 40.84 -13.00
CA ILE A 671 -16.66 40.33 -11.78
C ILE A 671 -17.59 39.39 -11.00
N PRO A 672 -18.87 39.73 -10.72
CA PRO A 672 -19.79 38.81 -10.04
C PRO A 672 -19.99 37.48 -10.75
N LEU A 673 -20.00 37.47 -12.09
CA LEU A 673 -20.10 36.23 -12.87
C LEU A 673 -18.85 35.38 -12.71
N ARG A 674 -17.66 35.99 -12.75
CA ARG A 674 -16.39 35.29 -12.60
C ARG A 674 -16.22 34.74 -11.18
N GLU A 675 -16.63 35.50 -10.17
CA GLU A 675 -16.70 35.04 -8.78
C GLU A 675 -17.62 33.82 -8.65
N ALA A 676 -18.85 33.90 -9.18
CA ALA A 676 -19.82 32.80 -9.18
C ALA A 676 -19.26 31.54 -9.84
N ARG A 677 -18.65 31.72 -11.01
CA ARG A 677 -18.10 30.64 -11.81
C ARG A 677 -16.88 30.03 -11.13
N ASN A 678 -15.95 30.83 -10.63
CA ASN A 678 -14.77 30.35 -9.93
C ASN A 678 -15.18 29.59 -8.65
N LEU A 679 -16.21 30.06 -7.94
CA LEU A 679 -16.75 29.37 -6.77
C LEU A 679 -17.40 28.02 -7.15
N LEU A 680 -18.18 27.95 -8.23
CA LEU A 680 -18.70 26.66 -8.71
C LEU A 680 -17.59 25.71 -9.19
N ALA A 681 -16.52 26.25 -9.77
CA ALA A 681 -15.35 25.49 -10.21
C ALA A 681 -14.54 24.98 -9.01
N SER A 682 -14.41 25.78 -7.95
CA SER A 682 -13.75 25.38 -6.70
C SER A 682 -14.50 24.25 -6.00
N TYR A 683 -15.82 24.11 -6.19
CA TYR A 683 -16.57 22.93 -5.74
C TYR A 683 -16.54 21.73 -6.73
N SER A 684 -15.81 21.82 -7.84
CA SER A 684 -15.83 20.84 -8.95
C SER A 684 -17.24 20.54 -9.49
N ILE A 685 -18.17 21.49 -9.38
CA ILE A 685 -19.52 21.35 -9.97
C ILE A 685 -19.43 21.62 -11.48
N ILE A 686 -18.61 22.58 -11.86
CA ILE A 686 -18.33 22.94 -13.25
C ILE A 686 -16.84 22.76 -13.58
N THR A 687 -16.51 22.77 -14.86
CA THR A 687 -15.15 22.86 -15.38
C THR A 687 -15.05 24.05 -16.31
N LEU A 688 -13.92 24.76 -16.20
CA LEU A 688 -13.57 25.89 -17.05
C LEU A 688 -12.57 25.42 -18.10
N ASN A 689 -12.89 25.66 -19.36
CA ASN A 689 -12.01 25.34 -20.49
C ASN A 689 -11.13 26.55 -20.84
N ASN A 690 -10.16 26.37 -21.74
CA ASN A 690 -9.16 27.39 -22.09
C ASN A 690 -9.75 28.73 -22.58
N ASP A 691 -10.97 28.72 -23.13
CA ASP A 691 -11.69 29.92 -23.60
C ASP A 691 -12.68 30.47 -22.55
N ASP A 692 -12.48 30.14 -21.27
CA ASP A 692 -13.37 30.49 -20.16
C ASP A 692 -14.79 29.89 -20.25
N ASP A 693 -15.00 28.95 -21.19
CA ASP A 693 -16.23 28.21 -21.39
C ASP A 693 -16.57 27.33 -20.19
N ILE A 694 -17.84 27.38 -19.80
CA ILE A 694 -18.39 26.65 -18.67
C ILE A 694 -18.94 25.30 -19.14
N SER A 695 -18.54 24.23 -18.47
CA SER A 695 -19.04 22.87 -18.72
C SER A 695 -19.42 22.18 -17.41
N MET A 696 -20.39 21.28 -17.46
CA MET A 696 -20.88 20.47 -16.34
C MET A 696 -20.80 18.98 -16.69
N HIS A 697 -20.42 18.19 -15.69
CA HIS A 697 -20.56 16.74 -15.80
C HIS A 697 -22.06 16.38 -16.00
N PRO A 698 -22.44 15.46 -16.91
CA PRO A 698 -23.85 15.17 -17.20
C PRO A 698 -24.70 14.82 -15.96
N LEU A 699 -24.13 14.10 -14.99
CA LEU A 699 -24.82 13.78 -13.73
C LEU A 699 -24.97 14.99 -12.79
N ALA A 700 -24.00 15.91 -12.78
CA ALA A 700 -24.11 17.15 -12.01
C ALA A 700 -25.15 18.08 -12.67
N HIS A 701 -25.15 18.17 -13.99
CA HIS A 701 -26.16 18.89 -14.77
C HIS A 701 -27.58 18.36 -14.48
N ALA A 702 -27.75 17.03 -14.53
CA ALA A 702 -28.99 16.36 -14.15
C ALA A 702 -29.45 16.66 -12.72
N TRP A 703 -28.54 16.58 -11.75
CA TRP A 703 -28.82 16.89 -10.35
C TRP A 703 -29.21 18.36 -10.15
N ALA A 704 -28.52 19.30 -10.80
CA ALA A 704 -28.78 20.73 -10.69
C ALA A 704 -30.21 21.07 -11.10
N LYS A 705 -30.75 20.37 -12.12
CA LYS A 705 -32.18 20.45 -12.45
C LYS A 705 -33.05 19.76 -11.39
N ASP A 706 -32.79 18.49 -11.09
CA ASP A 706 -33.65 17.63 -10.26
C ASP A 706 -33.77 18.07 -8.79
N ARG A 707 -32.84 18.90 -8.29
CA ARG A 707 -32.88 19.52 -6.94
C ARG A 707 -33.91 20.64 -6.83
N MET A 708 -34.25 21.30 -7.94
CA MET A 708 -35.16 22.43 -7.93
C MET A 708 -36.62 21.95 -7.89
N GLU A 709 -37.46 22.64 -7.13
CA GLU A 709 -38.92 22.50 -7.21
C GLU A 709 -39.44 23.00 -8.57
N ASP A 710 -40.58 22.48 -9.01
CA ASP A 710 -41.14 22.76 -10.35
C ASP A 710 -41.32 24.26 -10.62
N ALA A 711 -41.75 25.03 -9.61
CA ALA A 711 -41.89 26.48 -9.73
C ALA A 711 -40.54 27.18 -10.01
N ARG A 712 -39.46 26.73 -9.34
CA ARG A 712 -38.11 27.27 -9.55
C ARG A 712 -37.54 26.82 -10.88
N GLN A 713 -37.78 25.58 -11.28
CA GLN A 713 -37.40 25.08 -12.61
C GLN A 713 -38.00 25.93 -13.74
N ARG A 714 -39.31 26.22 -13.68
CA ARG A 714 -39.98 27.07 -14.68
C ARG A 714 -39.38 28.47 -14.74
N LYS A 715 -39.11 29.08 -13.58
CA LYS A 715 -38.47 30.40 -13.50
C LYS A 715 -37.08 30.39 -14.12
N SER A 716 -36.23 29.44 -13.72
CA SER A 716 -34.86 29.31 -14.23
C SER A 716 -34.82 29.00 -15.73
N TRP A 717 -35.75 28.18 -16.22
CA TRP A 717 -35.92 27.93 -17.65
C TRP A 717 -36.25 29.21 -18.42
N ALA A 718 -37.20 30.02 -17.94
CA ALA A 718 -37.57 31.29 -18.57
C ALA A 718 -36.42 32.32 -18.57
N ILE A 719 -35.64 32.37 -17.48
CA ILE A 719 -34.42 33.19 -17.39
C ILE A 719 -33.41 32.73 -18.44
N THR A 720 -33.09 31.42 -18.50
CA THR A 720 -32.14 30.87 -19.47
C THR A 720 -32.58 31.12 -20.91
N GLY A 721 -33.86 30.92 -21.22
CA GLY A 721 -34.41 31.20 -22.55
C GLY A 721 -34.29 32.67 -22.93
N SER A 722 -34.54 33.58 -21.98
CA SER A 722 -34.43 35.02 -22.20
C SER A 722 -32.97 35.45 -22.42
N ILE A 723 -32.03 34.90 -21.66
CA ILE A 723 -30.58 35.12 -21.85
C ILE A 723 -30.15 34.67 -23.25
N LEU A 724 -30.52 33.44 -23.65
CA LEU A 724 -30.16 32.90 -24.96
C LEU A 724 -30.77 33.71 -26.11
N ALA A 725 -32.02 34.16 -25.95
CA ALA A 725 -32.70 34.96 -26.97
C ALA A 725 -32.07 36.36 -27.12
N LEU A 726 -31.67 37.01 -26.02
CA LEU A 726 -30.99 38.30 -26.05
C LEU A 726 -29.54 38.19 -26.57
N ALA A 727 -28.85 37.09 -26.28
CA ALA A 727 -27.47 36.86 -26.75
C ALA A 727 -27.37 36.47 -28.23
N ASN A 728 -28.47 36.04 -28.85
CA ASN A 728 -28.53 35.60 -30.24
C ASN A 728 -28.90 36.77 -31.17
N ARG A 729 -27.94 37.66 -31.47
CA ARG A 729 -28.12 38.81 -32.37
C ARG A 729 -28.19 38.38 -33.84
N ASP A 730 -29.03 39.06 -34.62
CA ASP A 730 -29.23 38.80 -36.05
C ASP A 730 -28.37 39.74 -36.92
N ASP A 731 -27.04 39.62 -36.82
CA ASP A 731 -26.08 40.33 -37.69
C ASP A 731 -25.12 39.33 -38.38
N ALA A 732 -24.73 39.62 -39.62
CA ALA A 732 -23.88 38.79 -40.47
C ALA A 732 -22.49 38.51 -39.87
N SER A 733 -22.02 39.39 -38.97
CA SER A 733 -20.79 39.25 -38.19
C SER A 733 -20.89 38.19 -37.07
N TRP A 734 -22.10 37.77 -36.70
CA TRP A 734 -22.41 36.94 -35.51
C TRP A 734 -22.49 35.43 -35.79
N ARG A 735 -22.26 35.01 -37.04
CA ARG A 735 -22.46 33.62 -37.50
C ARG A 735 -21.59 32.58 -36.78
N GLU A 736 -20.39 32.95 -36.35
CA GLU A 736 -19.49 32.02 -35.67
C GLU A 736 -19.87 31.83 -34.20
N TYR A 737 -20.28 32.90 -33.54
CA TYR A 737 -20.77 32.87 -32.16
C TYR A 737 -22.15 32.19 -32.04
N SER A 738 -23.05 32.44 -32.99
CA SER A 738 -24.36 31.77 -33.04
C SER A 738 -24.23 30.24 -33.13
N LYS A 739 -23.22 29.72 -33.84
CA LYS A 739 -22.91 28.27 -33.86
C LYS A 739 -22.54 27.71 -32.47
N ARG A 740 -21.88 28.51 -31.63
CA ARG A 740 -21.53 28.13 -30.24
C ARG A 740 -22.76 28.14 -29.33
N LEU A 741 -23.69 29.08 -29.53
CA LEU A 741 -24.93 29.15 -28.76
C LEU A 741 -25.97 28.10 -29.17
N GLN A 742 -25.93 27.64 -30.41
CA GLN A 742 -26.96 26.80 -30.99
C GLN A 742 -27.30 25.53 -30.17
N PRO A 743 -26.32 24.78 -29.61
CA PRO A 743 -26.63 23.62 -28.75
C PRO A 743 -27.42 24.00 -27.49
N HIS A 744 -27.18 25.19 -26.93
CA HIS A 744 -27.88 25.67 -25.73
C HIS A 744 -29.30 26.13 -26.07
N VAL A 745 -29.48 26.78 -27.23
CA VAL A 745 -30.82 27.14 -27.77
C VAL A 745 -31.64 25.89 -28.03
N GLU A 746 -31.07 24.92 -28.74
CA GLU A 746 -31.71 23.64 -29.04
C GLU A 746 -32.10 22.89 -27.77
N HIS A 747 -31.18 22.84 -26.79
CA HIS A 747 -31.46 22.20 -25.51
C HIS A 747 -32.61 22.88 -24.77
N ASN A 748 -32.57 24.22 -24.64
CA ASN A 748 -33.60 24.98 -23.95
C ASN A 748 -34.98 24.88 -24.64
N LEU A 749 -34.99 24.90 -25.98
CA LEU A 749 -36.19 24.77 -26.80
C LEU A 749 -36.78 23.35 -26.74
N ALA A 750 -35.95 22.32 -26.80
CA ALA A 750 -36.36 20.94 -26.63
C ALA A 750 -37.05 20.75 -25.28
N MET A 751 -36.48 21.32 -24.21
CA MET A 751 -37.09 21.29 -22.88
C MET A 751 -38.45 22.01 -22.83
N ALA A 752 -38.59 23.14 -23.53
CA ALA A 752 -39.84 23.89 -23.61
C ALA A 752 -40.99 23.07 -24.20
N TYR A 753 -40.75 22.41 -25.34
CA TYR A 753 -41.77 21.59 -25.98
C TYR A 753 -42.12 20.33 -25.18
N MET A 754 -41.12 19.74 -24.50
CA MET A 754 -41.33 18.59 -23.62
C MET A 754 -42.23 18.92 -22.42
N GLU A 755 -42.03 20.08 -21.78
CA GLU A 755 -42.86 20.53 -20.64
C GLU A 755 -44.29 20.92 -21.06
N ASN A 756 -44.46 21.36 -22.31
CA ASN A 756 -45.78 21.73 -22.86
C ASN A 756 -46.54 20.53 -23.47
N GLY A 757 -46.03 19.30 -23.31
CA GLY A 757 -46.62 18.07 -23.88
C GLY A 757 -46.55 17.98 -25.42
N GLN A 758 -45.85 18.91 -26.08
CA GLN A 758 -45.73 19.01 -27.54
C GLN A 758 -44.53 18.19 -28.05
N HIS A 759 -44.50 16.91 -27.68
CA HIS A 759 -43.36 16.02 -27.92
C HIS A 759 -43.03 15.85 -29.41
N GLU A 760 -44.04 15.73 -30.28
CA GLU A 760 -43.86 15.61 -31.74
C GLU A 760 -43.21 16.86 -32.34
N ARG A 761 -43.60 18.05 -31.87
CA ARG A 761 -43.05 19.33 -32.35
C ARG A 761 -41.62 19.56 -31.89
N ALA A 762 -41.26 19.07 -30.70
CA ALA A 762 -39.88 19.03 -30.23
C ALA A 762 -38.99 18.19 -31.14
N ILE A 763 -39.50 17.02 -31.55
CA ILE A 763 -38.81 16.07 -32.40
C ILE A 763 -38.63 16.62 -33.80
N GLU A 764 -39.69 17.12 -34.45
CA GLU A 764 -39.63 17.68 -35.81
C GLU A 764 -38.56 18.78 -35.92
N LEU A 765 -38.52 19.70 -34.96
CA LEU A 765 -37.52 20.78 -34.91
C LEU A 765 -36.09 20.24 -34.76
N LEU A 766 -35.89 19.24 -33.89
CA LEU A 766 -34.58 18.63 -33.69
C LEU A 766 -34.15 17.76 -34.89
N GLU A 767 -35.10 17.14 -35.59
CA GLU A 767 -34.85 16.38 -36.82
C GLU A 767 -34.37 17.28 -37.95
N GLU A 768 -35.01 18.44 -38.13
CA GLU A 768 -34.55 19.44 -39.11
C GLU A 768 -33.16 19.96 -38.78
N VAL A 769 -32.89 20.29 -37.51
CA VAL A 769 -31.58 20.70 -37.03
C VAL A 769 -30.51 19.64 -37.32
N VAL A 770 -30.79 18.37 -36.98
CA VAL A 770 -29.88 17.25 -37.24
C VAL A 770 -29.66 17.07 -38.74
N LYS A 771 -30.72 17.17 -39.55
CA LYS A 771 -30.65 17.04 -41.01
C LYS A 771 -29.77 18.12 -41.63
N ILE A 772 -29.94 19.38 -41.22
CA ILE A 772 -29.09 20.50 -41.66
C ILE A 772 -27.64 20.27 -41.25
N ARG A 773 -27.39 19.77 -40.04
CA ARG A 773 -26.01 19.53 -39.55
C ARG A 773 -25.34 18.33 -40.18
N LYS A 774 -26.09 17.28 -40.54
CA LYS A 774 -25.56 16.14 -41.30
C LYS A 774 -25.04 16.53 -42.68
N THR A 775 -25.62 17.57 -43.29
CA THR A 775 -25.21 18.07 -44.61
C THR A 775 -24.18 19.18 -44.54
N THR A 776 -24.12 19.95 -43.43
CA THR A 776 -23.23 21.11 -43.29
C THR A 776 -21.96 20.85 -42.49
N LEU A 777 -21.91 19.79 -41.67
CA LEU A 777 -20.79 19.49 -40.77
C LEU A 777 -20.29 18.03 -40.91
N PRO A 778 -18.97 17.78 -40.81
CA PRO A 778 -18.42 16.42 -40.88
C PRO A 778 -18.89 15.53 -39.73
N PRO A 779 -18.87 14.19 -39.87
CA PRO A 779 -19.40 13.25 -38.87
C PRO A 779 -18.82 13.42 -37.45
N GLU A 780 -17.54 13.75 -37.36
CA GLU A 780 -16.81 13.95 -36.10
C GLU A 780 -17.10 15.32 -35.44
N HIS A 781 -17.83 16.21 -36.13
CA HIS A 781 -18.00 17.59 -35.68
C HIS A 781 -18.89 17.67 -34.44
N LEU A 782 -18.39 18.31 -33.38
CA LEU A 782 -19.01 18.36 -32.06
C LEU A 782 -20.49 18.78 -32.08
N TYR A 783 -20.85 19.82 -32.82
CA TYR A 783 -22.24 20.28 -32.94
C TYR A 783 -23.18 19.28 -33.63
N ARG A 784 -22.69 18.50 -34.61
CA ARG A 784 -23.49 17.46 -35.27
C ARG A 784 -23.79 16.32 -34.30
N VAL A 785 -22.74 15.81 -33.65
CA VAL A 785 -22.84 14.75 -32.64
C VAL A 785 -23.78 15.17 -31.49
N ARG A 786 -23.72 16.44 -31.07
CA ARG A 786 -24.58 16.98 -30.00
C ARG A 786 -26.06 17.06 -30.40
N SER A 787 -26.39 17.56 -31.60
CA SER A 787 -27.79 17.56 -32.08
C SER A 787 -28.35 16.15 -32.25
N GLU A 788 -27.53 15.20 -32.72
CA GLU A 788 -27.96 13.81 -32.89
C GLU A 788 -28.28 13.15 -31.54
N LYS A 789 -27.47 13.43 -30.50
CA LYS A 789 -27.75 12.97 -29.12
C LYS A 789 -29.00 13.59 -28.51
N LEU A 790 -29.23 14.89 -28.73
CA LEU A 790 -30.41 15.59 -28.21
C LEU A 790 -31.70 15.13 -28.90
N LEU A 791 -31.66 14.94 -30.23
CA LEU A 791 -32.77 14.36 -30.97
C LEU A 791 -33.10 12.94 -30.48
N ALA A 792 -32.08 12.10 -30.29
CA ALA A 792 -32.27 10.76 -29.73
C ALA A 792 -32.95 10.81 -28.35
N TYR A 793 -32.54 11.75 -27.49
CA TYR A 793 -33.18 11.97 -26.19
C TYR A 793 -34.67 12.35 -26.33
N CYS A 794 -35.04 13.22 -27.27
CA CYS A 794 -36.44 13.62 -27.47
C CYS A 794 -37.31 12.54 -28.11
N LEU A 795 -36.81 11.84 -29.13
CA LEU A 795 -37.49 10.70 -29.78
C LEU A 795 -37.81 9.58 -28.80
N GLU A 796 -36.91 9.31 -27.84
CA GLU A 796 -37.11 8.27 -26.84
C GLU A 796 -38.15 8.68 -25.79
N ASN A 797 -38.17 9.94 -25.35
CA ASN A 797 -39.12 10.40 -24.32
C ASN A 797 -40.54 10.67 -24.84
N SER A 798 -40.75 10.87 -26.15
CA SER A 798 -42.10 10.97 -26.72
C SER A 798 -42.84 9.63 -26.74
N SER A 799 -42.11 8.51 -26.81
CA SER A 799 -42.66 7.16 -26.82
C SER A 799 -43.22 6.70 -25.45
N LEU A 800 -42.96 7.48 -24.39
CA LEU A 800 -43.28 7.18 -22.99
C LEU A 800 -44.38 8.09 -22.41
N ALA A 801 -44.81 9.12 -23.14
CA ALA A 801 -45.96 9.93 -22.76
C ALA A 801 -47.25 9.14 -22.99
N PRO A 802 -48.21 9.08 -22.03
CA PRO A 802 -49.52 8.53 -22.33
C PRO A 802 -50.11 9.33 -23.49
N ARG A 803 -50.47 8.64 -24.58
CA ARG A 803 -51.26 9.23 -25.65
C ARG A 803 -52.57 9.70 -25.02
N THR A 804 -52.69 11.01 -24.79
CA THR A 804 -53.95 11.66 -24.42
C THR A 804 -54.94 11.55 -25.56
#